data_AF-A0A7C2QAN7-F1
#
_entry.id   AF-A0A7C2QAN7-F1
#
_cell.length_a   1.000
_cell.length_b   1.000
_cell.length_c   1.000
_cell.angle_alpha   90.00
_cell.angle_beta   90.00
_cell.angle_gamma   90.00
#
_symmetry.space_group_name_H-M   'P 1'
#
loop_
_entity.id
_entity.type
_entity.pdbx_description
1 polymer ?
#
loop_
_entity_poly.entity_id
_entity_poly.type
_entity_poly.pdbx_seq_one_letter_code
_entity_poly.pdbx_strand_id
1 'polypeptide(L)'
;MATPANDKPIGRVVGTERKPNTAFTFNFWCNPDAPVGIGTIVVVRSEARTVWGVVTEGFGYNDLETPIYDYIGSDGVAEAETPTVRPEMRLYVASVLRQQPEEPVQPAPIAPVYLADETEVCMALRMDSFDARGIPIGVYRNGERLSPILLDSRFLLGPEAGHLNVTGTSGLAAKTSAIMFLIQATFQKLSEDRTVAALLFNVKGGDLMFIDLPPEDDFLTDEDKRMYDALGVQPKPFEKVEYYAPFKQDRVNLNTLRTHPDLRHNVYPLHWGLKEVLDYTEVMLNRDDIDVKADAFLQFIKQRVVDPGKFEFDKEEQDAGAPPVMTVSNFSELTRWLDTVLRVAEKRGREAWRSHAYPTIRKVYNRLSNLTTRYRGLVGESGYVSDLPDRFEDRTVYVIDVSQLEQEEQDLIITRVIAELRKRMESHQLGVDHLIVVVDELNKYAPSFGRETYMLRTLLDITERGRYLGLVLFGAQQFRSQVERRVAGNCATSLYGRIEMEELAQPGYSVFGQAVKEKLAACEPGEVLVRHPHFTQPVFVRFPRPCYLRGSDGIRRYPPQEKPFDVAVWETLRQIAPQLEYTAVKTVIDDHAAQSNGMDVNRVSEAMHRVLLERPEPSRVLERFKAYLPKPLAVSVVSSPAGLTGPAFDPAAGDNYDPDDPFSAF
;
A
#
# COMPACT_ATOMS: atom_id res chain seq x y z
N MET A 1 48.06 0.63 5.82
CA MET A 1 47.71 -0.38 4.80
C MET A 1 47.63 -1.72 5.49
N ALA A 2 46.42 -2.15 5.86
CA ALA A 2 46.17 -3.44 6.48
C ALA A 2 45.97 -4.49 5.37
N THR A 3 46.71 -5.59 5.43
CA THR A 3 46.64 -6.72 4.49
C THR A 3 45.25 -7.39 4.58
N PRO A 4 44.51 -7.60 3.47
CA PRO A 4 43.21 -8.27 3.54
C PRO A 4 43.36 -9.76 3.82
N ALA A 5 42.54 -10.27 4.72
CA ALA A 5 42.68 -11.57 5.38
C ALA A 5 42.09 -12.78 4.61
N ASN A 6 42.26 -12.90 3.28
CA ASN A 6 42.07 -14.22 2.64
C ASN A 6 42.74 -14.38 1.26
N ASP A 7 44.07 -14.42 1.25
CA ASP A 7 44.87 -14.79 0.07
C ASP A 7 44.93 -16.31 -0.18
N LYS A 8 44.14 -17.13 0.53
CA LYS A 8 44.12 -18.58 0.30
C LYS A 8 43.15 -18.90 -0.85
N PRO A 9 43.63 -19.49 -1.95
CA PRO A 9 42.75 -19.90 -3.04
C PRO A 9 41.83 -21.03 -2.57
N ILE A 10 40.55 -20.91 -2.87
CA ILE A 10 39.52 -21.92 -2.57
C ILE A 10 39.36 -22.94 -3.70
N GLY A 11 39.92 -22.65 -4.87
CA GLY A 11 39.71 -23.44 -6.07
C GLY A 11 40.48 -22.90 -7.27
N ARG A 12 40.21 -23.45 -8.44
CA ARG A 12 40.84 -23.02 -9.71
C ARG A 12 39.85 -23.10 -10.86
N VAL A 13 39.88 -22.08 -11.72
CA VAL A 13 39.11 -22.04 -12.95
C VAL A 13 39.53 -23.18 -13.87
N VAL A 14 38.56 -23.85 -14.49
CA VAL A 14 38.75 -24.93 -15.45
C VAL A 14 37.85 -24.70 -16.67
N GLY A 15 38.41 -24.86 -17.85
CA GLY A 15 37.64 -24.94 -19.10
C GLY A 15 37.82 -26.34 -19.69
N THR A 16 36.73 -26.95 -20.14
CA THR A 16 36.77 -28.25 -20.83
C THR A 16 36.36 -28.08 -22.28
N GLU A 17 36.65 -29.08 -23.12
CA GLU A 17 36.24 -29.07 -24.53
C GLU A 17 34.71 -28.94 -24.68
N ARG A 18 33.94 -29.63 -23.83
CA ARG A 18 32.46 -29.59 -23.85
C ARG A 18 31.88 -28.35 -23.18
N LYS A 19 32.58 -27.79 -22.19
CA LYS A 19 32.17 -26.62 -21.41
C LYS A 19 33.34 -25.63 -21.33
N PRO A 20 33.62 -24.86 -22.40
CA PRO A 20 34.64 -23.82 -22.36
C PRO A 20 34.18 -22.64 -21.50
N ASN A 21 35.15 -21.87 -21.00
CA ASN A 21 34.84 -20.60 -20.32
C ASN A 21 34.52 -19.53 -21.37
N THR A 22 33.56 -18.68 -21.06
CA THR A 22 33.17 -17.53 -21.87
C THR A 22 33.43 -16.25 -21.11
N ALA A 23 33.15 -15.11 -21.73
CA ALA A 23 33.24 -13.81 -21.06
C ALA A 23 32.13 -13.60 -20.01
N PHE A 24 31.07 -14.40 -20.04
CA PHE A 24 29.90 -14.25 -19.17
C PHE A 24 29.73 -15.40 -18.18
N THR A 25 30.42 -16.53 -18.39
CA THR A 25 30.30 -17.72 -17.55
C THR A 25 31.63 -18.47 -17.50
N PHE A 26 32.01 -18.95 -16.32
CA PHE A 26 33.17 -19.82 -16.16
C PHE A 26 32.91 -20.95 -15.16
N ASN A 27 33.69 -22.02 -15.27
CA ASN A 27 33.64 -23.16 -14.36
C ASN A 27 34.89 -23.16 -13.48
N PHE A 28 34.74 -23.61 -12.23
CA PHE A 28 35.88 -23.79 -11.33
C PHE A 28 35.62 -24.95 -10.39
N TRP A 29 36.67 -25.69 -10.05
CA TRP A 29 36.61 -26.70 -8.99
C TRP A 29 37.12 -26.11 -7.68
N CYS A 30 36.62 -26.63 -6.56
CA CYS A 30 36.97 -26.18 -5.22
C CYS A 30 37.63 -27.25 -4.37
N ASN A 31 38.36 -26.82 -3.35
CA ASN A 31 38.78 -27.67 -2.25
C ASN A 31 37.53 -28.17 -1.48
N PRO A 32 37.54 -29.39 -0.91
CA PRO A 32 36.37 -29.97 -0.22
C PRO A 32 35.77 -29.10 0.89
N ASP A 33 36.61 -28.38 1.63
CA ASP A 33 36.18 -27.53 2.77
C ASP A 33 35.80 -26.10 2.36
N ALA A 34 35.77 -25.78 1.07
CA ALA A 34 35.44 -24.44 0.61
C ALA A 34 33.95 -24.14 0.84
N PRO A 35 33.59 -23.04 1.53
CA PRO A 35 32.20 -22.68 1.81
C PRO A 35 31.54 -22.03 0.58
N VAL A 36 31.34 -22.80 -0.49
CA VAL A 36 30.79 -22.33 -1.77
C VAL A 36 29.43 -22.98 -2.02
N GLY A 37 28.44 -22.14 -2.31
CA GLY A 37 27.09 -22.55 -2.70
C GLY A 37 26.44 -21.56 -3.66
N ILE A 38 25.19 -21.81 -4.03
CA ILE A 38 24.43 -20.96 -4.95
C ILE A 38 24.30 -19.54 -4.40
N GLY A 39 24.70 -18.55 -5.21
CA GLY A 39 24.75 -17.14 -4.85
C GLY A 39 26.09 -16.67 -4.27
N THR A 40 27.08 -17.56 -4.09
CA THR A 40 28.40 -17.17 -3.57
C THR A 40 29.14 -16.31 -4.60
N ILE A 41 29.63 -15.15 -4.17
CA ILE A 41 30.48 -14.27 -4.99
C ILE A 41 31.95 -14.69 -4.82
N VAL A 42 32.59 -14.96 -5.94
CA VAL A 42 33.98 -15.36 -6.04
C VAL A 42 34.76 -14.40 -6.92
N VAL A 43 36.07 -14.31 -6.69
CA VAL A 43 36.99 -13.50 -7.48
C VAL A 43 38.10 -14.39 -8.05
N VAL A 44 38.38 -14.19 -9.34
CA VAL A 44 39.46 -14.83 -10.07
C VAL A 44 40.53 -13.77 -10.31
N ARG A 45 41.74 -13.98 -9.80
CA ARG A 45 42.87 -13.05 -9.94
C ARG A 45 43.93 -13.65 -10.83
N SER A 46 44.29 -12.93 -11.89
CA SER A 46 45.43 -13.21 -12.78
C SER A 46 46.35 -11.99 -12.84
N GLU A 47 47.56 -12.14 -13.37
CA GLU A 47 48.55 -11.04 -13.43
C GLU A 47 48.02 -9.78 -14.15
N ALA A 48 47.13 -9.96 -15.14
CA ALA A 48 46.61 -8.88 -15.96
C ALA A 48 45.16 -8.50 -15.66
N ARG A 49 44.39 -9.36 -14.97
CA ARG A 49 42.92 -9.22 -14.86
C ARG A 49 42.34 -9.77 -13.57
N THR A 50 41.28 -9.11 -13.13
CA THR A 50 40.38 -9.56 -12.06
C THR A 50 38.99 -9.80 -12.63
N VAL A 51 38.40 -10.95 -12.33
CA VAL A 51 37.04 -11.31 -12.76
C VAL A 51 36.22 -11.70 -11.54
N TRP A 52 35.07 -11.06 -11.35
CA TRP A 52 34.12 -11.39 -10.30
C TRP A 52 32.97 -12.20 -10.89
N GLY A 53 32.54 -13.23 -10.18
CA GLY A 53 31.40 -14.05 -10.59
C GLY A 53 30.53 -14.47 -9.42
N VAL A 54 29.26 -14.73 -9.69
CA VAL A 54 28.31 -15.32 -8.75
C VAL A 54 28.04 -16.76 -9.14
N VAL A 55 28.10 -17.68 -8.18
CA VAL A 55 27.84 -19.11 -8.40
C VAL A 55 26.36 -19.32 -8.70
N THR A 56 26.08 -19.91 -9.85
CA THR A 56 24.72 -20.16 -10.35
C THR A 56 24.36 -21.64 -10.43
N GLU A 57 25.34 -22.54 -10.38
CA GLU A 57 25.15 -24.00 -10.40
C GLU A 57 26.28 -24.72 -9.66
N GLY A 58 26.01 -25.93 -9.16
CA GLY A 58 26.99 -26.75 -8.46
C GLY A 58 26.83 -28.25 -8.75
N PHE A 59 27.95 -28.95 -8.90
CA PHE A 59 28.00 -30.37 -9.23
C PHE A 59 28.99 -31.10 -8.31
N GLY A 60 28.61 -32.29 -7.85
CA GLY A 60 29.52 -33.25 -7.24
C GLY A 60 29.92 -34.33 -8.25
N TYR A 61 31.22 -34.49 -8.47
CA TYR A 61 31.78 -35.52 -9.34
C TYR A 61 32.61 -36.51 -8.52
N ASN A 62 32.52 -37.78 -8.87
CA ASN A 62 33.47 -38.82 -8.50
C ASN A 62 33.99 -39.51 -9.77
N ASP A 63 34.89 -40.48 -9.61
CA ASP A 63 35.50 -41.26 -10.70
C ASP A 63 34.62 -42.41 -11.20
N LEU A 64 33.35 -42.53 -10.74
CA LEU A 64 32.47 -43.62 -11.12
C LEU A 64 31.65 -43.31 -12.37
N GLU A 65 31.63 -44.26 -13.30
CA GLU A 65 30.79 -44.18 -14.50
C GLU A 65 29.33 -44.52 -14.22
N THR A 66 29.07 -45.43 -13.26
CA THR A 66 27.72 -45.88 -12.92
C THR A 66 27.55 -46.11 -11.41
N PRO A 67 26.33 -45.91 -10.85
CA PRO A 67 26.09 -46.07 -9.41
C PRO A 67 26.29 -47.49 -8.87
N ILE A 68 26.17 -48.53 -9.71
CA ILE A 68 26.29 -49.93 -9.27
C ILE A 68 27.70 -50.26 -8.76
N TYR A 69 28.72 -49.56 -9.24
CA TYR A 69 30.09 -49.76 -8.79
C TYR A 69 30.31 -49.29 -7.35
N ASP A 70 29.58 -48.25 -6.91
CA ASP A 70 29.60 -47.79 -5.52
C ASP A 70 28.89 -48.79 -4.59
N TYR A 71 27.74 -49.30 -5.03
CA TYR A 71 26.98 -50.31 -4.30
C TYR A 71 27.78 -51.61 -4.13
N ILE A 72 28.44 -52.10 -5.18
CA ILE A 72 29.29 -53.30 -5.09
C ILE A 72 30.53 -53.01 -4.22
N GLY A 73 31.15 -51.84 -4.36
CA GLY A 73 32.33 -51.45 -3.58
C GLY A 73 32.07 -51.31 -2.08
N SER A 74 30.82 -51.10 -1.68
CA SER A 74 30.34 -51.05 -0.30
C SER A 74 29.64 -52.34 0.16
N ASP A 75 29.66 -53.40 -0.65
CA ASP A 75 28.90 -54.65 -0.42
C ASP A 75 27.39 -54.43 -0.15
N GLY A 76 26.83 -53.33 -0.66
CA GLY A 76 25.45 -52.91 -0.43
C GLY A 76 25.18 -52.36 0.98
N VAL A 77 26.22 -52.06 1.75
CA VAL A 77 26.11 -51.53 3.12
C VAL A 77 26.48 -50.05 3.12
N ALA A 78 25.51 -49.18 3.40
CA ALA A 78 25.69 -47.72 3.33
C ALA A 78 26.75 -47.16 4.30
N GLU A 79 27.02 -47.86 5.40
CA GLU A 79 28.02 -47.45 6.42
C GLU A 79 29.41 -48.04 6.16
N ALA A 80 29.56 -48.93 5.17
CA ALA A 80 30.84 -49.59 4.92
C ALA A 80 31.85 -48.59 4.33
N GLU A 81 33.03 -48.52 4.94
CA GLU A 81 34.16 -47.83 4.34
C GLU A 81 34.58 -48.59 3.07
N THR A 82 34.44 -47.93 1.92
CA THR A 82 34.83 -48.53 0.65
C THR A 82 36.33 -48.79 0.65
N PRO A 83 36.80 -49.96 0.16
CA PRO A 83 38.23 -50.30 0.18
C PRO A 83 39.12 -49.33 -0.61
N THR A 84 38.54 -48.52 -1.49
CA THR A 84 39.24 -47.53 -2.31
C THR A 84 38.72 -46.14 -1.95
N VAL A 85 39.60 -45.27 -1.44
CA VAL A 85 39.28 -43.86 -1.23
C VAL A 85 39.06 -43.21 -2.60
N ARG A 86 37.81 -42.83 -2.88
CA ARG A 86 37.41 -42.20 -4.14
C ARG A 86 37.54 -40.67 -4.02
N PRO A 87 38.19 -39.99 -4.97
CA PRO A 87 38.27 -38.53 -4.95
C PRO A 87 36.91 -37.92 -5.33
N GLU A 88 36.37 -37.09 -4.44
CA GLU A 88 35.22 -36.22 -4.74
C GLU A 88 35.72 -34.86 -5.23
N MET A 89 35.19 -34.38 -6.35
CA MET A 89 35.44 -33.04 -6.87
C MET A 89 34.13 -32.26 -6.93
N ARG A 90 34.12 -31.09 -6.29
CA ARG A 90 33.03 -30.12 -6.44
C ARG A 90 33.36 -29.15 -7.57
N LEU A 91 32.49 -29.10 -8.57
CA LEU A 91 32.58 -28.20 -9.72
C LEU A 91 31.42 -27.20 -9.67
N TYR A 92 31.74 -25.92 -9.77
CA TYR A 92 30.75 -24.84 -9.78
C TYR A 92 30.77 -24.11 -11.11
N VAL A 93 29.60 -23.58 -11.47
CA VAL A 93 29.44 -22.63 -12.58
C VAL A 93 29.19 -21.27 -11.96
N ALA A 94 29.95 -20.26 -12.41
CA ALA A 94 29.75 -18.88 -12.02
C ALA A 94 29.43 -18.02 -13.25
N SER A 95 28.43 -17.15 -13.10
CA SER A 95 28.12 -16.08 -14.03
C SER A 95 28.93 -14.84 -13.68
N VAL A 96 29.60 -14.25 -14.67
CA VAL A 96 30.46 -13.08 -14.50
C VAL A 96 29.61 -11.86 -14.15
N LEU A 97 29.98 -11.19 -13.06
CA LEU A 97 29.38 -9.93 -12.59
C LEU A 97 30.11 -8.72 -13.19
N ARG A 98 31.44 -8.74 -13.14
CA ARG A 98 32.32 -7.67 -13.64
C ARG A 98 33.69 -8.26 -13.97
N GLN A 99 34.43 -7.60 -14.85
CA GLN A 99 35.85 -7.82 -15.03
C GLN A 99 36.61 -6.49 -15.03
N GLN A 100 37.89 -6.54 -14.70
CA GLN A 100 38.81 -5.41 -14.78
C GLN A 100 40.11 -5.85 -15.47
N PRO A 101 40.57 -5.15 -16.53
CA PRO A 101 39.91 -4.02 -17.21
C PRO A 101 38.59 -4.41 -17.88
N GLU A 102 37.69 -3.44 -18.11
CA GLU A 102 36.36 -3.72 -18.70
C GLU A 102 36.44 -4.14 -20.16
N GLU A 103 37.33 -3.52 -20.92
CA GLU A 103 37.60 -3.83 -22.33
C GLU A 103 39.05 -4.29 -22.53
N PRO A 104 39.30 -5.26 -23.42
CA PRO A 104 38.31 -6.03 -24.18
C PRO A 104 37.52 -7.03 -23.30
N VAL A 105 36.24 -7.24 -23.61
CA VAL A 105 35.43 -8.33 -23.03
C VAL A 105 35.99 -9.69 -23.43
N GLN A 106 36.51 -10.45 -22.47
CA GLN A 106 37.23 -11.71 -22.73
C GLN A 106 36.85 -12.83 -21.75
N PRO A 107 37.09 -14.11 -22.13
CA PRO A 107 36.85 -15.24 -21.23
C PRO A 107 37.63 -15.15 -19.92
N ALA A 108 37.04 -15.69 -18.85
CA ALA A 108 37.70 -15.75 -17.56
C ALA A 108 39.03 -16.55 -17.65
N PRO A 109 40.12 -16.04 -17.05
CA PRO A 109 41.43 -16.69 -17.12
C PRO A 109 41.46 -17.99 -16.29
N ILE A 110 42.28 -18.96 -16.73
CA ILE A 110 42.55 -20.18 -15.97
C ILE A 110 43.49 -19.83 -14.80
N ALA A 111 42.90 -19.40 -13.69
CA ALA A 111 43.61 -18.87 -12.53
C ALA A 111 42.98 -19.33 -11.21
N PRO A 112 43.65 -19.13 -10.06
CA PRO A 112 43.09 -19.43 -8.75
C PRO A 112 41.83 -18.59 -8.45
N VAL A 113 40.90 -19.20 -7.73
CA VAL A 113 39.64 -18.59 -7.29
C VAL A 113 39.72 -18.32 -5.80
N TYR A 114 39.20 -17.16 -5.38
CA TYR A 114 39.13 -16.72 -3.98
C TYR A 114 37.69 -16.34 -3.63
N LEU A 115 37.36 -16.38 -2.33
CA LEU A 115 36.11 -15.80 -1.84
C LEU A 115 36.18 -14.28 -1.89
N ALA A 116 35.10 -13.63 -2.33
CA ALA A 116 35.03 -12.18 -2.31
C ALA A 116 34.93 -11.66 -0.87
N ASP A 117 35.74 -10.65 -0.56
CA ASP A 117 35.58 -9.81 0.62
C ASP A 117 34.61 -8.66 0.37
N GLU A 118 34.42 -7.78 1.35
CA GLU A 118 33.49 -6.66 1.24
C GLU A 118 33.85 -5.67 0.12
N THR A 119 35.13 -5.36 -0.06
CA THR A 119 35.60 -4.50 -1.14
C THR A 119 35.39 -5.16 -2.50
N GLU A 120 35.68 -6.46 -2.61
CA GLU A 120 35.46 -7.23 -3.83
C GLU A 120 33.96 -7.36 -4.15
N VAL A 121 33.08 -7.47 -3.16
CA VAL A 121 31.61 -7.44 -3.35
C VAL A 121 31.15 -6.08 -3.86
N CYS A 122 31.67 -4.99 -3.29
CA CYS A 122 31.41 -3.62 -3.74
C CYS A 122 31.81 -3.43 -5.22
N MET A 123 33.01 -3.86 -5.59
CA MET A 123 33.49 -3.81 -6.97
C MET A 123 32.67 -4.71 -7.91
N ALA A 124 32.37 -5.94 -7.50
CA ALA A 124 31.62 -6.90 -8.30
C ALA A 124 30.24 -6.39 -8.70
N LEU A 125 29.56 -5.69 -7.79
CA LEU A 125 28.21 -5.15 -7.98
C LEU A 125 28.17 -3.69 -8.41
N ARG A 126 29.33 -3.13 -8.80
CA ARG A 126 29.50 -1.74 -9.28
C ARG A 126 29.09 -0.68 -8.27
N MET A 127 29.03 -1.04 -6.99
CA MET A 127 28.60 -0.15 -5.91
C MET A 127 29.62 0.98 -5.68
N ASP A 128 30.88 0.79 -6.08
CA ASP A 128 31.94 1.80 -6.09
C ASP A 128 31.54 3.09 -6.85
N SER A 129 30.67 2.97 -7.86
CA SER A 129 30.22 4.10 -8.68
C SER A 129 29.08 4.92 -8.06
N PHE A 130 28.46 4.42 -6.99
CA PHE A 130 27.28 5.05 -6.36
C PHE A 130 27.24 4.97 -4.83
N ASP A 131 28.32 4.58 -4.17
CA ASP A 131 28.43 4.43 -2.72
C ASP A 131 27.87 5.65 -1.94
N ALA A 132 28.28 6.86 -2.32
CA ALA A 132 27.83 8.11 -1.69
C ALA A 132 26.30 8.37 -1.77
N ARG A 133 25.59 7.67 -2.65
CA ARG A 133 24.13 7.77 -2.83
C ARG A 133 23.44 6.40 -2.70
N GLY A 134 24.14 5.42 -2.14
CA GLY A 134 23.69 4.05 -1.98
C GLY A 134 22.69 3.92 -0.83
N ILE A 135 21.56 3.26 -1.10
CA ILE A 135 20.59 2.88 -0.07
C ILE A 135 20.76 1.40 0.24
N PRO A 136 21.05 1.01 1.49
CA PRO A 136 21.24 -0.39 1.85
C PRO A 136 19.91 -1.16 1.74
N ILE A 137 19.94 -2.30 1.03
CA ILE A 137 18.80 -3.22 0.91
C ILE A 137 18.93 -4.45 1.81
N GLY A 138 20.15 -4.75 2.25
CA GLY A 138 20.45 -5.91 3.08
C GLY A 138 21.93 -6.27 3.00
N VAL A 139 22.31 -7.35 3.65
CA VAL A 139 23.67 -7.88 3.67
C VAL A 139 23.77 -9.12 2.79
N TYR A 140 24.87 -9.23 2.05
CA TYR A 140 25.35 -10.48 1.50
C TYR A 140 26.18 -11.21 2.54
N ARG A 141 25.85 -12.47 2.80
CA ARG A 141 26.52 -13.30 3.81
C ARG A 141 27.53 -14.24 3.14
N ASN A 142 28.77 -14.19 3.59
CA ASN A 142 29.83 -15.12 3.21
C ASN A 142 30.48 -15.68 4.47
N GLY A 143 30.05 -16.87 4.89
CA GLY A 143 30.40 -17.42 6.20
C GLY A 143 29.89 -16.53 7.34
N GLU A 144 30.81 -16.03 8.17
CA GLU A 144 30.51 -15.08 9.25
C GLU A 144 30.54 -13.61 8.82
N ARG A 145 31.04 -13.32 7.61
CA ARG A 145 31.15 -11.94 7.12
C ARG A 145 29.82 -11.46 6.54
N LEU A 146 29.44 -10.24 6.92
CA LEU A 146 28.28 -9.52 6.40
C LEU A 146 28.78 -8.35 5.55
N SER A 147 28.51 -8.36 4.25
CA SER A 147 28.85 -7.26 3.35
C SER A 147 27.58 -6.49 2.98
N PRO A 148 27.49 -5.17 3.20
CA PRO A 148 26.31 -4.41 2.83
C PRO A 148 26.11 -4.38 1.32
N ILE A 149 24.86 -4.49 0.89
CA ILE A 149 24.43 -4.39 -0.51
C ILE A 149 23.62 -3.11 -0.65
N LEU A 150 24.06 -2.25 -1.56
CA LEU A 150 23.53 -0.92 -1.80
C LEU A 150 22.77 -0.87 -3.14
N LEU A 151 21.68 -0.12 -3.16
CA LEU A 151 20.93 0.25 -4.35
C LEU A 151 21.24 1.70 -4.71
N ASP A 152 21.41 2.02 -5.99
CA ASP A 152 21.56 3.42 -6.40
C ASP A 152 20.21 4.14 -6.24
N SER A 153 20.17 5.16 -5.37
CA SER A 153 18.95 5.93 -5.09
C SER A 153 18.32 6.51 -6.35
N ARG A 154 19.11 6.83 -7.38
CA ARG A 154 18.60 7.37 -8.65
C ARG A 154 17.80 6.36 -9.48
N PHE A 155 18.07 5.07 -9.30
CA PHE A 155 17.33 3.98 -9.94
C PHE A 155 16.21 3.42 -9.06
N LEU A 156 16.31 3.60 -7.74
CA LEU A 156 15.26 3.22 -6.80
C LEU A 156 14.13 4.25 -6.74
N LEU A 157 14.47 5.54 -6.59
CA LEU A 157 13.53 6.66 -6.37
C LEU A 157 13.42 7.60 -7.57
N GLY A 158 14.34 7.53 -8.54
CA GLY A 158 14.41 8.43 -9.68
C GLY A 158 15.53 9.48 -9.57
N PRO A 159 15.83 10.22 -10.65
CA PRO A 159 15.07 10.28 -11.90
C PRO A 159 15.49 9.27 -12.98
N GLU A 160 16.62 8.57 -12.84
CA GLU A 160 17.18 7.71 -13.90
C GLU A 160 16.25 6.54 -14.26
N ALA A 161 15.68 5.93 -13.23
CA ALA A 161 14.63 4.93 -13.37
C ALA A 161 13.68 5.06 -12.18
N GLY A 162 13.07 3.98 -11.74
CA GLY A 162 12.30 4.01 -10.52
C GLY A 162 11.49 2.76 -10.35
N HIS A 163 10.78 2.79 -9.24
CA HIS A 163 9.82 1.81 -8.76
C HIS A 163 10.46 0.50 -8.32
N LEU A 164 9.87 0.00 -7.25
CA LEU A 164 10.19 -1.28 -6.64
C LEU A 164 9.04 -2.23 -6.91
N ASN A 165 9.37 -3.46 -7.30
CA ASN A 165 8.41 -4.54 -7.36
C ASN A 165 8.82 -5.68 -6.44
N VAL A 166 7.94 -6.12 -5.56
CA VAL A 166 8.20 -7.19 -4.58
C VAL A 166 7.23 -8.34 -4.81
N THR A 167 7.75 -9.53 -5.04
CA THR A 167 6.95 -10.74 -5.26
C THR A 167 7.34 -11.85 -4.31
N GLY A 168 6.37 -12.62 -3.84
CA GLY A 168 6.60 -13.78 -2.97
C GLY A 168 5.31 -14.30 -2.34
N THR A 169 5.29 -15.58 -1.99
CA THR A 169 4.12 -16.23 -1.41
C THR A 169 3.77 -15.68 -0.03
N SER A 170 2.49 -15.72 0.31
CA SER A 170 1.94 -15.15 1.54
C SER A 170 2.46 -15.89 2.80
N GLY A 171 2.54 -15.18 3.93
CA GLY A 171 2.76 -15.79 5.25
C GLY A 171 4.21 -15.87 5.74
N LEU A 172 5.22 -15.58 4.92
CA LEU A 172 6.64 -15.68 5.30
C LEU A 172 7.34 -14.34 5.56
N ALA A 173 6.56 -13.30 5.91
CA ALA A 173 7.08 -12.04 6.45
C ALA A 173 8.26 -11.44 5.67
N ALA A 174 8.21 -11.48 4.33
CA ALA A 174 9.29 -10.97 3.49
C ALA A 174 8.89 -9.70 2.70
N LYS A 175 7.62 -9.58 2.24
CA LYS A 175 7.23 -8.46 1.35
C LYS A 175 7.15 -7.12 2.09
N THR A 176 6.20 -7.00 3.01
CA THR A 176 5.98 -5.77 3.78
C THR A 176 7.21 -5.44 4.61
N SER A 177 7.83 -6.42 5.26
CA SER A 177 9.05 -6.20 6.05
C SER A 177 10.23 -5.69 5.21
N ALA A 178 10.47 -6.22 4.01
CA ALA A 178 11.52 -5.71 3.13
C ALA A 178 11.22 -4.28 2.67
N ILE A 179 9.96 -3.98 2.32
CA ILE A 179 9.52 -2.63 1.95
C ILE A 179 9.74 -1.66 3.12
N MET A 180 9.28 -2.02 4.31
CA MET A 180 9.42 -1.18 5.51
C MET A 180 10.87 -0.97 5.90
N PHE A 181 11.70 -2.02 5.83
CA PHE A 181 13.14 -1.91 6.03
C PHE A 181 13.77 -0.95 5.01
N LEU A 182 13.42 -1.08 3.73
CA LEU A 182 13.98 -0.22 2.68
C LEU A 182 13.53 1.24 2.82
N ILE A 183 12.29 1.51 3.23
CA ILE A 183 11.81 2.87 3.54
C ILE A 183 12.62 3.42 4.71
N GLN A 184 12.82 2.65 5.79
CA GLN A 184 13.62 3.07 6.94
C GLN A 184 15.09 3.35 6.56
N ALA A 185 15.70 2.47 5.76
CA ALA A 185 17.05 2.67 5.22
C ALA A 185 17.11 3.94 4.36
N THR A 186 16.12 4.16 3.50
CA THR A 186 16.00 5.39 2.69
C THR A 186 15.90 6.62 3.57
N PHE A 187 15.07 6.57 4.62
CA PHE A 187 14.86 7.67 5.59
C PHE A 187 16.11 8.03 6.40
N GLN A 188 17.12 7.16 6.46
CA GLN A 188 18.37 7.43 7.16
C GLN A 188 19.55 7.70 6.22
N LYS A 189 19.52 7.18 4.98
CA LYS A 189 20.67 7.20 4.06
C LYS A 189 20.51 8.12 2.87
N LEU A 190 19.28 8.51 2.52
CA LEU A 190 19.08 9.55 1.51
C LEU A 190 19.70 10.86 2.01
N SER A 191 20.38 11.57 1.12
CA SER A 191 21.10 12.80 1.42
C SER A 191 20.17 13.89 1.97
N GLU A 192 20.68 14.73 2.87
CA GLU A 192 19.88 15.77 3.56
C GLU A 192 19.35 16.87 2.63
N ASP A 193 19.90 17.00 1.41
CA ASP A 193 19.42 17.91 0.38
C ASP A 193 18.19 17.38 -0.39
N ARG A 194 17.74 16.17 -0.08
CA ARG A 194 16.59 15.51 -0.70
C ARG A 194 15.55 15.13 0.35
N THR A 195 14.31 15.43 0.01
CA THR A 195 13.16 15.14 0.86
C THR A 195 12.40 13.91 0.38
N VAL A 196 11.98 13.07 1.31
CA VAL A 196 11.25 11.82 1.01
C VAL A 196 10.15 11.54 2.03
N ALA A 197 8.98 11.14 1.54
CA ALA A 197 7.86 10.68 2.36
C ALA A 197 7.36 9.32 1.86
N ALA A 198 6.60 8.61 2.69
CA ALA A 198 5.97 7.35 2.31
C ALA A 198 4.48 7.36 2.63
N LEU A 199 3.64 6.88 1.70
CA LEU A 199 2.22 6.65 1.88
C LEU A 199 1.92 5.16 1.74
N LEU A 200 1.28 4.58 2.75
CA LEU A 200 0.94 3.17 2.83
C LEU A 200 -0.55 2.98 3.07
N PHE A 201 -1.08 1.87 2.57
CA PHE A 201 -2.44 1.42 2.88
C PHE A 201 -2.39 0.21 3.81
N ASN A 202 -2.98 0.32 4.99
CA ASN A 202 -3.18 -0.81 5.90
C ASN A 202 -4.46 -1.54 5.52
N VAL A 203 -4.33 -2.64 4.77
CA VAL A 203 -5.46 -3.44 4.27
C VAL A 203 -5.83 -4.61 5.19
N LYS A 204 -4.98 -4.94 6.17
CA LYS A 204 -5.14 -6.14 7.00
C LYS A 204 -4.71 -5.93 8.44
N GLY A 205 -5.65 -6.09 9.36
CA GLY A 205 -5.39 -6.13 10.81
C GLY A 205 -4.57 -4.94 11.31
N GLY A 206 -3.65 -5.20 12.25
CA GLY A 206 -2.86 -4.18 12.92
C GLY A 206 -1.46 -3.93 12.35
N ASP A 207 -1.11 -4.50 11.18
CA ASP A 207 0.28 -4.68 10.75
C ASP A 207 1.07 -3.36 10.65
N LEU A 208 0.43 -2.27 10.21
CA LEU A 208 1.06 -0.95 10.09
C LEU A 208 0.70 0.00 11.24
N MET A 209 -0.04 -0.45 12.25
CA MET A 209 -0.69 0.44 13.22
C MET A 209 0.19 0.89 14.38
N PHE A 210 1.42 0.38 14.47
CA PHE A 210 2.34 0.65 15.59
C PHE A 210 3.80 0.84 15.13
N ILE A 211 3.98 1.24 13.87
CA ILE A 211 5.30 1.37 13.25
C ILE A 211 6.14 2.52 13.84
N ASP A 212 5.48 3.41 14.59
CA ASP A 212 6.05 4.51 15.36
C ASP A 212 6.53 4.11 16.76
N LEU A 213 6.26 2.87 17.18
CA LEU A 213 6.62 2.37 18.51
C LEU A 213 7.79 1.40 18.45
N PRO A 214 8.66 1.37 19.48
CA PRO A 214 9.76 0.41 19.54
C PRO A 214 9.22 -1.04 19.61
N PRO A 215 9.97 -2.02 19.09
CA PRO A 215 9.60 -3.43 19.19
C PRO A 215 9.60 -3.90 20.64
N GLU A 216 9.08 -5.11 20.90
CA GLU A 216 9.20 -5.72 22.23
C GLU A 216 10.68 -5.95 22.60
N ASP A 217 10.94 -5.97 23.90
CA ASP A 217 12.25 -6.34 24.42
C ASP A 217 12.67 -7.72 23.87
N ASP A 218 13.94 -7.87 23.51
CA ASP A 218 14.52 -9.07 22.92
C ASP A 218 13.94 -9.53 21.55
N PHE A 219 13.05 -8.74 20.92
CA PHE A 219 12.56 -9.06 19.57
C PHE A 219 13.67 -9.04 18.51
N LEU A 220 14.55 -8.04 18.61
CA LEU A 220 15.74 -7.91 17.78
C LEU A 220 16.87 -8.76 18.35
N THR A 221 17.28 -9.77 17.58
CA THR A 221 18.38 -10.66 17.94
C THR A 221 19.72 -9.95 17.81
N ASP A 222 20.79 -10.51 18.38
CA ASP A 222 22.14 -9.97 18.18
C ASP A 222 22.61 -10.09 16.71
N GLU A 223 22.08 -11.05 15.96
CA GLU A 223 22.30 -11.14 14.51
C GLU A 223 21.63 -9.96 13.79
N ASP A 224 20.40 -9.59 14.17
CA ASP A 224 19.72 -8.41 13.62
C ASP A 224 20.51 -7.14 13.89
N LYS A 225 21.01 -6.95 15.12
CA LYS A 225 21.84 -5.80 15.49
C LYS A 225 23.12 -5.73 14.66
N ARG A 226 23.81 -6.86 14.47
CA ARG A 226 25.00 -6.93 13.60
C ARG A 226 24.69 -6.58 12.15
N MET A 227 23.53 -7.01 11.63
CA MET A 227 23.08 -6.62 10.28
C MET A 227 22.82 -5.13 10.20
N TYR A 228 22.12 -4.54 11.18
CA TYR A 228 21.90 -3.09 11.25
C TYR A 228 23.21 -2.31 11.28
N ASP A 229 24.17 -2.74 12.11
CA ASP A 229 25.50 -2.14 12.21
C ASP A 229 26.26 -2.20 10.88
N ALA A 230 26.27 -3.37 10.22
CA ALA A 230 26.90 -3.56 8.91
C ALA A 230 26.28 -2.69 7.80
N LEU A 231 24.97 -2.44 7.88
CA LEU A 231 24.24 -1.58 6.94
C LEU A 231 24.36 -0.09 7.31
N GLY A 232 24.92 0.21 8.49
CA GLY A 232 24.98 1.55 9.06
C GLY A 232 23.60 2.16 9.30
N VAL A 233 22.56 1.35 9.51
CA VAL A 233 21.19 1.81 9.75
C VAL A 233 20.89 1.65 11.24
N GLN A 234 20.40 2.70 11.88
CA GLN A 234 20.01 2.66 13.29
C GLN A 234 18.68 1.90 13.46
N PRO A 235 18.60 0.90 14.35
CA PRO A 235 17.38 0.13 14.60
C PRO A 235 16.40 0.91 15.50
N LYS A 236 15.77 1.94 14.93
CA LYS A 236 14.74 2.76 15.59
C LYS A 236 13.43 2.73 14.82
N PRO A 237 12.26 2.87 15.49
CA PRO A 237 10.98 2.98 14.80
C PRO A 237 10.89 4.26 13.96
N PHE A 238 9.82 4.40 13.20
CA PHE A 238 9.58 5.62 12.42
C PHE A 238 9.27 6.80 13.36
N GLU A 239 10.02 7.89 13.22
CA GLU A 239 9.90 9.03 14.13
C GLU A 239 8.61 9.83 13.92
N LYS A 240 8.17 9.95 12.66
CA LYS A 240 6.97 10.68 12.28
C LYS A 240 6.04 9.78 11.50
N VAL A 241 4.89 9.48 12.09
CA VAL A 241 3.84 8.69 11.45
C VAL A 241 2.49 9.37 11.65
N GLU A 242 1.74 9.52 10.57
CA GLU A 242 0.38 10.06 10.58
C GLU A 242 -0.60 9.02 10.05
N TYR A 243 -1.65 8.76 10.82
CA TYR A 243 -2.65 7.75 10.51
C TYR A 243 -3.93 8.41 10.03
N TYR A 244 -4.53 7.86 8.98
CA TYR A 244 -5.80 8.32 8.43
C TYR A 244 -6.78 7.16 8.39
N ALA A 245 -7.99 7.35 8.90
CA ALA A 245 -9.03 6.34 8.85
C ALA A 245 -10.40 6.99 8.62
N PRO A 246 -11.31 6.38 7.85
CA PRO A 246 -12.67 6.89 7.76
C PRO A 246 -13.39 6.77 9.09
N PHE A 247 -14.50 7.47 9.24
CA PHE A 247 -15.37 7.25 10.39
C PHE A 247 -16.07 5.89 10.30
N LYS A 248 -16.59 5.43 11.44
CA LYS A 248 -17.63 4.42 11.50
C LYS A 248 -18.95 5.02 11.00
N GLN A 249 -20.00 4.20 10.96
CA GLN A 249 -21.34 4.64 10.57
C GLN A 249 -21.88 5.78 11.45
N ASP A 250 -21.38 5.92 12.68
CA ASP A 250 -21.75 7.01 13.59
C ASP A 250 -21.16 8.37 13.21
N ARG A 251 -20.21 8.44 12.25
CA ARG A 251 -19.53 9.67 11.80
C ARG A 251 -18.78 10.42 12.91
N VAL A 252 -18.42 9.75 14.00
CA VAL A 252 -17.67 10.35 15.12
C VAL A 252 -16.49 9.48 15.50
N ASN A 253 -16.69 8.18 15.68
CA ASN A 253 -15.59 7.27 15.97
C ASN A 253 -14.87 6.89 14.67
N LEU A 254 -13.55 6.80 14.71
CA LEU A 254 -12.75 6.35 13.56
C LEU A 254 -12.80 4.83 13.43
N ASN A 255 -12.86 4.34 12.19
CA ASN A 255 -12.87 2.92 11.86
C ASN A 255 -11.43 2.39 11.73
N THR A 256 -10.72 2.36 12.86
CA THR A 256 -9.33 1.90 12.96
C THR A 256 -9.10 1.07 14.21
N LEU A 257 -8.07 0.23 14.19
CA LEU A 257 -7.60 -0.48 15.38
C LEU A 257 -6.77 0.41 16.32
N ARG A 258 -6.27 1.56 15.86
CA ARG A 258 -5.47 2.49 16.66
C ARG A 258 -6.33 3.45 17.49
N THR A 259 -7.21 2.88 18.31
CA THR A 259 -8.15 3.64 19.18
C THR A 259 -7.74 3.65 20.65
N HIS A 260 -6.56 3.16 21.04
CA HIS A 260 -6.11 3.31 22.42
C HIS A 260 -5.84 4.80 22.76
N PRO A 261 -6.27 5.35 23.91
CA PRO A 261 -6.09 6.77 24.25
C PRO A 261 -4.66 7.30 24.06
N ASP A 262 -3.65 6.50 24.42
CA ASP A 262 -2.24 6.86 24.28
C ASP A 262 -1.76 7.03 22.82
N LEU A 263 -2.50 6.48 21.85
CA LEU A 263 -2.08 6.38 20.45
C LEU A 263 -2.87 7.27 19.49
N ARG A 264 -3.95 7.93 19.96
CA ARG A 264 -4.85 8.71 19.09
C ARG A 264 -4.30 10.05 18.62
N HIS A 265 -3.20 10.52 19.22
CA HIS A 265 -2.68 11.87 19.01
C HIS A 265 -2.26 12.16 17.55
N ASN A 266 -1.95 11.12 16.78
CA ASN A 266 -1.55 11.19 15.37
C ASN A 266 -2.53 10.45 14.44
N VAL A 267 -3.80 10.33 14.85
CA VAL A 267 -4.85 9.68 14.05
C VAL A 267 -5.89 10.71 13.60
N TYR A 268 -6.04 10.86 12.29
CA TYR A 268 -6.89 11.85 11.65
C TYR A 268 -8.03 11.18 10.87
N PRO A 269 -9.19 11.85 10.75
CA PRO A 269 -10.27 11.34 9.92
C PRO A 269 -9.92 11.41 8.43
N LEU A 270 -10.37 10.42 7.67
CA LEU A 270 -10.49 10.46 6.21
C LEU A 270 -11.96 10.60 5.86
N HIS A 271 -12.39 11.81 5.54
CA HIS A 271 -13.78 12.16 5.32
C HIS A 271 -13.91 13.20 4.21
N TRP A 272 -14.67 12.87 3.18
CA TRP A 272 -14.79 13.64 1.94
C TRP A 272 -16.11 14.37 1.85
N GLY A 273 -16.04 15.58 1.32
CA GLY A 273 -17.19 16.40 1.00
C GLY A 273 -17.64 16.22 -0.44
N LEU A 274 -18.56 17.09 -0.85
CA LEU A 274 -19.12 17.07 -2.20
C LEU A 274 -18.07 17.30 -3.28
N LYS A 275 -17.13 18.23 -3.03
CA LYS A 275 -16.11 18.60 -4.01
C LYS A 275 -15.12 17.47 -4.24
N GLU A 276 -14.65 16.84 -3.15
CA GLU A 276 -13.69 15.73 -3.20
C GLU A 276 -14.28 14.51 -3.92
N VAL A 277 -15.59 14.27 -3.76
CA VAL A 277 -16.30 13.21 -4.50
C VAL A 277 -16.47 13.58 -5.97
N LEU A 278 -16.88 14.81 -6.29
CA LEU A 278 -17.10 15.23 -7.68
C LEU A 278 -15.81 15.39 -8.48
N ASP A 279 -14.68 15.62 -7.83
CA ASP A 279 -13.37 15.65 -8.49
C ASP A 279 -12.97 14.29 -9.05
N TYR A 280 -13.51 13.21 -8.51
CA TYR A 280 -13.17 11.83 -8.83
C TYR A 280 -14.40 10.98 -9.20
N THR A 281 -15.44 11.57 -9.79
CA THR A 281 -16.66 10.84 -10.17
C THR A 281 -16.40 9.64 -11.08
N GLU A 282 -15.44 9.74 -12.01
CA GLU A 282 -15.06 8.62 -12.89
C GLU A 282 -14.52 7.40 -12.14
N VAL A 283 -14.01 7.62 -10.92
CA VAL A 283 -13.51 6.58 -10.01
C VAL A 283 -14.62 6.11 -9.07
N MET A 284 -15.40 7.06 -8.53
CA MET A 284 -16.40 6.78 -7.50
C MET A 284 -17.70 6.19 -8.03
N LEU A 285 -17.99 6.37 -9.32
CA LEU A 285 -19.21 5.93 -9.95
C LEU A 285 -18.88 4.89 -11.03
N ASN A 286 -19.50 3.72 -10.96
CA ASN A 286 -19.27 2.62 -11.90
C ASN A 286 -19.48 3.06 -13.35
N ARG A 287 -18.50 2.78 -14.21
CA ARG A 287 -18.48 3.16 -15.64
C ARG A 287 -19.61 2.54 -16.45
N ASP A 288 -20.09 1.36 -16.08
CA ASP A 288 -21.18 0.69 -16.80
C ASP A 288 -22.53 1.44 -16.65
N ASP A 289 -22.60 2.38 -15.70
CA ASP A 289 -23.80 3.14 -15.38
C ASP A 289 -23.73 4.64 -15.76
N ILE A 290 -22.58 5.17 -16.21
CA ILE A 290 -22.44 6.56 -16.64
C ILE A 290 -22.32 6.62 -18.16
N ASP A 291 -23.42 6.99 -18.80
CA ASP A 291 -23.40 7.36 -20.22
C ASP A 291 -22.83 8.78 -20.40
N VAL A 292 -22.47 9.12 -21.64
CA VAL A 292 -21.91 10.44 -22.01
C VAL A 292 -22.80 11.62 -21.57
N LYS A 293 -24.13 11.42 -21.47
CA LYS A 293 -25.06 12.47 -21.04
C LYS A 293 -25.00 12.69 -19.53
N ALA A 294 -24.88 11.60 -18.76
CA ALA A 294 -24.69 11.67 -17.31
C ALA A 294 -23.34 12.33 -16.97
N ASP A 295 -22.28 12.00 -17.70
CA ASP A 295 -20.97 12.62 -17.54
C ASP A 295 -21.00 14.14 -17.82
N ALA A 296 -21.63 14.55 -18.93
CA ALA A 296 -21.84 15.97 -19.23
C ALA A 296 -22.64 16.70 -18.15
N PHE A 297 -23.61 16.03 -17.52
CA PHE A 297 -24.37 16.61 -16.41
C PHE A 297 -23.56 16.70 -15.11
N LEU A 298 -22.74 15.69 -14.79
CA LEU A 298 -21.81 15.74 -13.66
C LEU A 298 -20.80 16.89 -13.82
N GLN A 299 -20.26 17.07 -15.03
CA GLN A 299 -19.37 18.19 -15.36
C GLN A 299 -20.08 19.54 -15.21
N PHE A 300 -21.35 19.64 -15.63
CA PHE A 300 -22.17 20.84 -15.40
C PHE A 300 -22.35 21.12 -13.90
N ILE A 301 -22.72 20.12 -13.10
CA ILE A 301 -22.88 20.27 -11.64
C ILE A 301 -21.57 20.79 -11.04
N LYS A 302 -20.44 20.15 -11.38
CA LYS A 302 -19.12 20.56 -10.89
C LYS A 302 -18.82 22.03 -11.22
N GLN A 303 -18.82 22.40 -12.50
CA GLN A 303 -18.35 23.71 -12.95
C GLN A 303 -19.32 24.87 -12.69
N ARG A 304 -20.63 24.61 -12.69
CA ARG A 304 -21.66 25.66 -12.64
C ARG A 304 -22.39 25.73 -11.30
N VAL A 305 -22.36 24.67 -10.52
CA VAL A 305 -23.12 24.58 -9.26
C VAL A 305 -22.17 24.54 -8.06
N VAL A 306 -21.21 23.61 -8.07
CA VAL A 306 -20.35 23.33 -6.89
C VAL A 306 -19.12 24.23 -6.83
N ASP A 307 -18.34 24.35 -7.92
CA ASP A 307 -17.14 25.19 -7.94
C ASP A 307 -17.44 26.68 -7.64
N PRO A 308 -18.54 27.28 -8.15
CA PRO A 308 -18.92 28.64 -7.77
C PRO A 308 -19.51 28.76 -6.35
N GLY A 309 -19.90 27.64 -5.73
CA GLY A 309 -20.59 27.58 -4.44
C GLY A 309 -22.01 28.15 -4.42
N LYS A 310 -22.47 28.74 -5.52
CA LYS A 310 -23.81 29.30 -5.70
C LYS A 310 -24.30 29.11 -7.13
N PHE A 311 -25.60 28.93 -7.27
CA PHE A 311 -26.28 28.77 -8.55
C PHE A 311 -27.41 29.78 -8.70
N GLU A 312 -27.45 30.46 -9.84
CA GLU A 312 -28.48 31.45 -10.17
C GLU A 312 -29.46 30.85 -11.19
N PHE A 313 -30.75 30.87 -10.84
CA PHE A 313 -31.83 30.41 -11.71
C PHE A 313 -32.25 31.54 -12.65
N ASP A 314 -32.60 31.21 -13.89
CA ASP A 314 -33.08 32.20 -14.85
C ASP A 314 -34.47 32.74 -14.48
N LYS A 315 -34.89 33.84 -15.12
CA LYS A 315 -36.19 34.47 -14.81
C LYS A 315 -37.36 33.53 -15.02
N GLU A 316 -37.33 32.75 -16.10
CA GLU A 316 -38.38 31.77 -16.36
C GLU A 316 -38.43 30.72 -15.22
N GLU A 317 -37.28 30.36 -14.62
CA GLU A 317 -37.15 29.29 -13.61
C GLU A 317 -37.68 29.81 -12.27
N GLN A 318 -37.44 31.09 -12.01
CA GLN A 318 -38.02 31.82 -10.89
C GLN A 318 -39.54 31.92 -11.00
N ASP A 319 -40.09 32.21 -12.19
CA ASP A 319 -41.55 32.23 -12.42
C ASP A 319 -42.20 30.85 -12.17
N ALA A 320 -41.43 29.76 -12.37
CA ALA A 320 -41.85 28.41 -12.05
C ALA A 320 -41.74 28.08 -10.54
N GLY A 321 -41.16 28.95 -9.72
CA GLY A 321 -41.06 28.81 -8.26
C GLY A 321 -39.67 28.46 -7.74
N ALA A 322 -38.62 28.57 -8.57
CA ALA A 322 -37.24 28.50 -8.09
C ALA A 322 -36.87 29.79 -7.31
N PRO A 323 -36.04 29.71 -6.26
CA PRO A 323 -35.42 30.90 -5.68
C PRO A 323 -34.44 31.54 -6.69
N PRO A 324 -34.15 32.86 -6.58
CA PRO A 324 -33.21 33.52 -7.49
C PRO A 324 -31.80 32.94 -7.43
N VAL A 325 -31.32 32.62 -6.22
CA VAL A 325 -29.99 32.07 -5.96
C VAL A 325 -30.10 30.96 -4.93
N MET A 326 -29.34 29.88 -5.12
CA MET A 326 -29.13 28.83 -4.13
C MET A 326 -27.64 28.62 -3.89
N THR A 327 -27.26 28.46 -2.62
CA THR A 327 -25.92 28.02 -2.24
C THR A 327 -25.84 26.50 -2.37
N VAL A 328 -24.75 25.99 -2.94
CA VAL A 328 -24.49 24.55 -3.08
C VAL A 328 -23.02 24.26 -2.78
N SER A 329 -22.75 23.92 -1.52
CA SER A 329 -21.42 23.65 -0.99
C SER A 329 -21.24 22.22 -0.46
N ASN A 330 -22.35 21.51 -0.24
CA ASN A 330 -22.37 20.18 0.37
C ASN A 330 -23.50 19.32 -0.21
N PHE A 331 -23.53 18.03 0.15
CA PHE A 331 -24.53 17.09 -0.39
C PHE A 331 -25.97 17.44 0.01
N SER A 332 -26.23 17.89 1.24
CA SER A 332 -27.60 18.27 1.63
C SER A 332 -28.13 19.43 0.78
N GLU A 333 -27.28 20.41 0.47
CA GLU A 333 -27.62 21.54 -0.40
C GLU A 333 -27.77 21.11 -1.87
N LEU A 334 -26.92 20.20 -2.35
CA LEU A 334 -27.02 19.65 -3.70
C LEU A 334 -28.33 18.88 -3.90
N THR A 335 -28.72 18.06 -2.93
CA THR A 335 -30.00 17.34 -2.92
C THR A 335 -31.16 18.33 -3.02
N ARG A 336 -31.17 19.40 -2.21
CA ARG A 336 -32.19 20.44 -2.26
C ARG A 336 -32.22 21.17 -3.60
N TRP A 337 -31.05 21.41 -4.19
CA TRP A 337 -30.94 22.01 -5.52
C TRP A 337 -31.50 21.07 -6.60
N LEU A 338 -31.15 19.79 -6.60
CA LEU A 338 -31.67 18.77 -7.53
C LEU A 338 -33.19 18.61 -7.42
N ASP A 339 -33.74 18.58 -6.20
CA ASP A 339 -35.19 18.53 -5.98
C ASP A 339 -35.89 19.79 -6.51
N THR A 340 -35.25 20.95 -6.41
CA THR A 340 -35.77 22.21 -6.96
C THR A 340 -35.74 22.20 -8.48
N VAL A 341 -34.64 21.73 -9.08
CA VAL A 341 -34.52 21.54 -10.53
C VAL A 341 -35.62 20.61 -11.05
N LEU A 342 -35.83 19.44 -10.42
CA LEU A 342 -36.86 18.49 -10.84
C LEU A 342 -38.28 19.08 -10.72
N ARG A 343 -38.61 19.77 -9.61
CA ARG A 343 -39.92 20.40 -9.42
C ARG A 343 -40.22 21.51 -10.43
N VAL A 344 -39.25 22.39 -10.68
CA VAL A 344 -39.37 23.48 -11.66
C VAL A 344 -39.63 22.92 -13.05
N ALA A 345 -38.92 21.85 -13.38
CA ALA A 345 -38.98 21.28 -14.70
C ALA A 345 -40.29 20.50 -14.94
N GLU A 346 -40.79 19.78 -13.92
CA GLU A 346 -42.13 19.17 -13.91
C GLU A 346 -43.24 20.21 -14.11
N LYS A 347 -43.21 21.32 -13.37
CA LYS A 347 -44.22 22.39 -13.48
C LYS A 347 -44.26 23.06 -14.86
N ARG A 348 -43.13 23.06 -15.57
CA ARG A 348 -43.02 23.60 -16.93
C ARG A 348 -43.46 22.64 -18.02
N GLY A 349 -43.66 21.36 -17.71
CA GLY A 349 -44.06 20.34 -18.68
C GLY A 349 -43.08 20.12 -19.84
N ARG A 350 -41.80 20.51 -19.68
CA ARG A 350 -40.73 20.21 -20.65
C ARG A 350 -40.21 18.79 -20.40
N GLU A 351 -39.57 18.11 -21.35
CA GLU A 351 -38.95 16.78 -21.12
C GLU A 351 -37.48 16.85 -20.65
N ALA A 352 -36.93 18.06 -20.62
CA ALA A 352 -35.56 18.35 -20.23
C ALA A 352 -35.49 19.65 -19.42
N TRP A 353 -34.56 19.70 -18.48
CA TRP A 353 -34.16 20.93 -17.81
C TRP A 353 -32.90 21.48 -18.52
N ARG A 354 -33.06 22.65 -19.15
CA ARG A 354 -32.06 23.22 -20.06
C ARG A 354 -31.67 22.19 -21.13
N SER A 355 -30.40 21.76 -21.18
CA SER A 355 -29.88 20.76 -22.11
C SER A 355 -29.88 19.31 -21.58
N HIS A 356 -30.36 19.07 -20.35
CA HIS A 356 -30.25 17.77 -19.69
C HIS A 356 -31.63 17.11 -19.51
N ALA A 357 -31.77 15.89 -20.02
CA ALA A 357 -33.01 15.12 -19.92
C ALA A 357 -33.28 14.67 -18.48
N TYR A 358 -34.55 14.63 -18.05
CA TYR A 358 -34.89 14.23 -16.67
C TYR A 358 -34.44 12.85 -16.25
N PRO A 359 -34.50 11.80 -17.11
CA PRO A 359 -33.99 10.50 -16.73
C PRO A 359 -32.50 10.57 -16.35
N THR A 360 -31.71 11.38 -17.06
CA THR A 360 -30.29 11.61 -16.76
C THR A 360 -30.10 12.33 -15.42
N ILE A 361 -30.89 13.37 -15.14
CA ILE A 361 -30.83 14.11 -13.88
C ILE A 361 -31.20 13.20 -12.70
N ARG A 362 -32.30 12.46 -12.79
CA ARG A 362 -32.74 11.49 -11.77
C ARG A 362 -31.71 10.37 -11.57
N LYS A 363 -31.11 9.87 -12.66
CA LYS A 363 -30.04 8.86 -12.60
C LYS A 363 -28.85 9.39 -11.81
N VAL A 364 -28.34 10.58 -12.13
CA VAL A 364 -27.22 11.20 -11.40
C VAL A 364 -27.58 11.48 -9.95
N TYR A 365 -28.77 12.00 -9.69
CA TYR A 365 -29.27 12.23 -8.33
C TYR A 365 -29.27 10.96 -7.47
N ASN A 366 -29.87 9.88 -7.98
CA ASN A 366 -29.93 8.61 -7.27
C ASN A 366 -28.52 8.06 -6.98
N ARG A 367 -27.57 8.24 -7.91
CA ARG A 367 -26.18 7.78 -7.70
C ARG A 367 -25.46 8.59 -6.62
N LEU A 368 -25.55 9.91 -6.66
CA LEU A 368 -24.93 10.78 -5.65
C LEU A 368 -25.54 10.57 -4.25
N SER A 369 -26.86 10.40 -4.16
CA SER A 369 -27.56 10.07 -2.91
C SER A 369 -27.19 8.67 -2.38
N ASN A 370 -27.00 7.71 -3.28
CA ASN A 370 -26.53 6.38 -2.88
C ASN A 370 -25.10 6.41 -2.34
N LEU A 371 -24.21 7.29 -2.83
CA LEU A 371 -22.84 7.39 -2.30
C LEU A 371 -22.81 7.80 -0.82
N THR A 372 -23.59 8.82 -0.43
CA THR A 372 -23.65 9.28 0.97
C THR A 372 -24.28 8.24 1.88
N THR A 373 -25.17 7.41 1.34
CA THR A 373 -25.86 6.34 2.06
C THR A 373 -25.01 5.07 2.19
N ARG A 374 -24.23 4.75 1.16
CA ARG A 374 -23.39 3.53 1.09
C ARG A 374 -22.06 3.72 1.83
N TYR A 375 -21.45 4.90 1.70
CA TYR A 375 -20.14 5.21 2.26
C TYR A 375 -20.23 6.20 3.43
N ARG A 376 -21.13 5.95 4.39
CA ARG A 376 -21.52 6.92 5.44
C ARG A 376 -20.37 7.46 6.29
N GLY A 377 -19.36 6.62 6.54
CA GLY A 377 -18.19 6.98 7.34
C GLY A 377 -17.13 7.78 6.57
N LEU A 378 -17.18 7.71 5.24
CA LEU A 378 -16.21 8.33 4.33
C LEU A 378 -16.77 9.58 3.65
N VAL A 379 -18.07 9.63 3.36
CA VAL A 379 -18.72 10.74 2.66
C VAL A 379 -19.80 11.36 3.54
N GLY A 380 -19.66 12.65 3.83
CA GLY A 380 -20.59 13.37 4.70
C GLY A 380 -21.37 14.48 4.01
N GLU A 381 -22.50 14.82 4.62
CA GLU A 381 -23.43 15.81 4.08
C GLU A 381 -23.23 17.23 4.61
N SER A 382 -22.53 17.39 5.74
CA SER A 382 -22.36 18.66 6.45
C SER A 382 -21.30 19.59 5.82
N GLY A 383 -20.53 19.10 4.85
CA GLY A 383 -19.40 19.83 4.25
C GLY A 383 -18.09 19.75 5.04
N TYR A 384 -18.04 18.99 6.15
CA TYR A 384 -16.80 18.74 6.88
C TYR A 384 -15.89 17.87 6.01
N VAL A 385 -14.65 18.30 5.82
CA VAL A 385 -13.67 17.58 5.00
C VAL A 385 -12.41 17.38 5.83
N SER A 386 -11.88 16.18 5.77
CA SER A 386 -10.59 15.80 6.31
C SER A 386 -9.95 14.82 5.35
N ASP A 387 -8.81 15.19 4.78
CA ASP A 387 -8.16 14.43 3.73
C ASP A 387 -6.64 14.42 3.98
N LEU A 388 -5.90 13.76 3.09
CA LEU A 388 -4.44 13.82 3.08
C LEU A 388 -3.95 15.28 3.09
N PRO A 389 -2.83 15.57 3.79
CA PRO A 389 -2.35 16.94 3.94
C PRO A 389 -2.03 17.54 2.57
N ASP A 390 -2.18 18.86 2.41
CA ASP A 390 -1.91 19.52 1.13
C ASP A 390 -0.48 19.28 0.62
N ARG A 391 0.48 19.10 1.54
CA ARG A 391 1.88 18.79 1.26
C ARG A 391 2.35 17.69 2.21
N PHE A 392 3.06 16.72 1.69
CA PHE A 392 3.73 15.70 2.48
C PHE A 392 4.99 16.29 3.14
N GLU A 393 5.32 15.80 4.34
CA GLU A 393 6.51 16.21 5.09
C GLU A 393 7.67 15.24 4.90
N ASP A 394 8.90 15.77 4.93
CA ASP A 394 10.10 14.97 4.89
C ASP A 394 10.17 13.95 6.06
N ARG A 395 10.70 12.76 5.75
CA ARG A 395 10.85 11.59 6.62
C ARG A 395 9.57 11.20 7.36
N THR A 396 8.40 11.46 6.78
CA THR A 396 7.10 11.15 7.39
C THR A 396 6.42 9.98 6.69
N VAL A 397 5.87 9.08 7.49
CA VAL A 397 5.07 7.95 7.01
C VAL A 397 3.59 8.25 7.21
N TYR A 398 2.84 8.21 6.13
CA TYR A 398 1.40 8.37 6.11
C TYR A 398 0.76 6.99 5.94
N VAL A 399 -0.12 6.60 6.85
CA VAL A 399 -0.78 5.30 6.81
C VAL A 399 -2.28 5.51 6.73
N ILE A 400 -2.89 5.07 5.63
CA ILE A 400 -4.34 5.05 5.49
C ILE A 400 -4.85 3.67 5.92
N ASP A 401 -5.54 3.62 7.05
CA ASP A 401 -6.15 2.40 7.57
C ASP A 401 -7.51 2.15 6.92
N VAL A 402 -7.57 1.08 6.13
CA VAL A 402 -8.78 0.60 5.46
C VAL A 402 -9.10 -0.84 5.88
N SER A 403 -8.39 -1.37 6.89
CA SER A 403 -8.45 -2.78 7.29
C SER A 403 -9.80 -3.20 7.88
N GLN A 404 -10.59 -2.24 8.37
CA GLN A 404 -11.92 -2.47 8.95
C GLN A 404 -13.05 -2.16 7.96
N LEU A 405 -12.74 -1.91 6.69
CA LEU A 405 -13.72 -1.60 5.66
C LEU A 405 -14.01 -2.79 4.76
N GLU A 406 -15.17 -2.76 4.11
CA GLU A 406 -15.50 -3.71 3.06
C GLU A 406 -14.63 -3.48 1.82
N GLN A 407 -14.43 -4.55 1.03
CA GLN A 407 -13.51 -4.52 -0.10
C GLN A 407 -13.81 -3.40 -1.11
N GLU A 408 -15.09 -3.12 -1.39
CA GLU A 408 -15.49 -2.05 -2.31
C GLU A 408 -15.09 -0.65 -1.78
N GLU A 409 -15.14 -0.43 -0.47
CA GLU A 409 -14.74 0.82 0.17
C GLU A 409 -13.22 0.99 0.16
N GLN A 410 -12.48 -0.10 0.41
CA GLN A 410 -11.02 -0.10 0.32
C GLN A 410 -10.57 0.31 -1.09
N ASP A 411 -11.18 -0.31 -2.11
CA ASP A 411 -10.83 -0.07 -3.51
C ASP A 411 -11.16 1.37 -3.94
N LEU A 412 -12.28 1.91 -3.45
CA LEU A 412 -12.64 3.30 -3.66
C LEU A 412 -11.59 4.26 -3.06
N ILE A 413 -11.19 4.03 -1.81
CA ILE A 413 -10.20 4.86 -1.11
C ILE A 413 -8.86 4.81 -1.83
N ILE A 414 -8.34 3.61 -2.09
CA ILE A 414 -7.05 3.41 -2.74
C ILE A 414 -7.04 4.07 -4.12
N THR A 415 -8.08 3.83 -4.94
CA THR A 415 -8.13 4.37 -6.30
C THR A 415 -8.22 5.88 -6.31
N ARG A 416 -9.06 6.48 -5.45
CA ARG A 416 -9.19 7.95 -5.37
C ARG A 416 -7.90 8.59 -4.87
N VAL A 417 -7.28 8.03 -3.83
CA VAL A 417 -6.02 8.55 -3.30
C VAL A 417 -4.94 8.51 -4.37
N ILE A 418 -4.79 7.40 -5.09
CA ILE A 418 -3.79 7.27 -6.14
C ILE A 418 -4.07 8.20 -7.33
N ALA A 419 -5.34 8.45 -7.66
CA ALA A 419 -5.76 9.47 -8.63
C ALA A 419 -5.36 10.90 -8.20
N GLU A 420 -5.59 11.24 -6.92
CA GLU A 420 -5.20 12.53 -6.35
C GLU A 420 -3.67 12.72 -6.35
N LEU A 421 -2.91 11.69 -5.98
CA LEU A 421 -1.45 11.75 -6.01
C LEU A 421 -0.91 11.94 -7.42
N ARG A 422 -1.51 11.28 -8.42
CA ARG A 422 -1.17 11.49 -9.83
C ARG A 422 -1.41 12.95 -10.24
N LYS A 423 -2.53 13.55 -9.84
CA LYS A 423 -2.83 14.97 -10.12
C LYS A 423 -1.83 15.91 -9.44
N ARG A 424 -1.49 15.67 -8.16
CA ARG A 424 -0.48 16.44 -7.42
C ARG A 424 0.92 16.28 -7.98
N MET A 425 1.24 15.10 -8.50
CA MET A 425 2.48 14.83 -9.23
C MET A 425 2.55 15.68 -10.51
N GLU A 426 1.49 15.72 -11.32
CA GLU A 426 1.44 16.54 -12.53
C GLU A 426 1.56 18.05 -12.23
N SER A 427 0.99 18.51 -11.11
CA SER A 427 1.07 19.92 -10.68
C SER A 427 2.30 20.28 -9.84
N HIS A 428 3.20 19.32 -9.56
CA HIS A 428 4.38 19.50 -8.69
C HIS A 428 4.03 19.98 -7.26
N GLN A 429 2.95 19.43 -6.70
CA GLN A 429 2.38 19.82 -5.40
C GLN A 429 2.48 18.70 -4.35
N LEU A 430 3.41 17.74 -4.51
CA LEU A 430 3.62 16.69 -3.51
C LEU A 430 4.19 17.24 -2.18
N GLY A 431 5.03 18.28 -2.23
CA GLY A 431 5.67 18.86 -1.05
C GLY A 431 7.02 18.23 -0.68
N VAL A 432 7.38 17.10 -1.29
CA VAL A 432 8.68 16.42 -1.18
C VAL A 432 9.24 16.11 -2.57
N ASP A 433 10.55 15.86 -2.65
CA ASP A 433 11.22 15.43 -3.89
C ASP A 433 10.80 14.02 -4.30
N HIS A 434 10.55 13.14 -3.32
CA HIS A 434 10.13 11.76 -3.55
C HIS A 434 8.99 11.34 -2.59
N LEU A 435 7.82 11.02 -3.12
CA LEU A 435 6.74 10.34 -2.41
C LEU A 435 6.71 8.88 -2.83
N ILE A 436 7.02 7.98 -1.90
CA ILE A 436 6.89 6.54 -2.07
C ILE A 436 5.44 6.15 -1.78
N VAL A 437 4.74 5.55 -2.73
CA VAL A 437 3.39 4.99 -2.53
C VAL A 437 3.51 3.47 -2.53
N VAL A 438 3.15 2.86 -1.41
CA VAL A 438 3.16 1.40 -1.25
C VAL A 438 1.79 0.84 -1.60
N VAL A 439 1.73 -0.02 -2.61
CA VAL A 439 0.51 -0.70 -3.04
C VAL A 439 0.72 -2.20 -2.87
N ASP A 440 0.11 -2.79 -1.83
CA ASP A 440 0.05 -4.25 -1.67
C ASP A 440 -1.07 -4.84 -2.55
N GLU A 441 -1.00 -6.14 -2.77
CA GLU A 441 -1.90 -6.88 -3.68
C GLU A 441 -2.00 -6.23 -5.07
N LEU A 442 -0.86 -5.84 -5.65
CA LEU A 442 -0.81 -5.15 -6.94
C LEU A 442 -1.53 -5.90 -8.07
N ASN A 443 -1.63 -7.23 -8.00
CA ASN A 443 -2.40 -8.07 -8.93
C ASN A 443 -3.92 -7.78 -8.92
N LYS A 444 -4.45 -7.23 -7.83
CA LYS A 444 -5.85 -6.77 -7.74
C LYS A 444 -6.05 -5.46 -8.52
N TYR A 445 -5.10 -4.53 -8.39
CA TYR A 445 -5.20 -3.17 -8.93
C TYR A 445 -4.67 -3.02 -10.37
N ALA A 446 -3.71 -3.86 -10.73
CA ALA A 446 -3.09 -3.94 -12.04
C ALA A 446 -3.02 -5.41 -12.54
N PRO A 447 -4.17 -6.07 -12.77
CA PRO A 447 -4.19 -7.46 -13.21
C PRO A 447 -3.57 -7.63 -14.60
N SER A 448 -2.96 -8.78 -14.86
CA SER A 448 -2.33 -9.10 -16.16
C SER A 448 -3.32 -9.32 -17.30
N PHE A 449 -4.58 -9.61 -16.98
CA PHE A 449 -5.67 -9.80 -17.93
C PHE A 449 -6.93 -9.06 -17.46
N GLY A 450 -7.76 -8.64 -18.40
CA GLY A 450 -9.03 -7.96 -18.11
C GLY A 450 -9.17 -6.64 -18.85
N ARG A 451 -10.22 -5.90 -18.54
CA ARG A 451 -10.42 -4.54 -19.05
C ARG A 451 -9.46 -3.59 -18.35
N GLU A 452 -8.97 -2.61 -19.10
CA GLU A 452 -8.14 -1.56 -18.54
C GLU A 452 -8.97 -0.66 -17.60
N THR A 453 -8.68 -0.74 -16.30
CA THR A 453 -9.36 0.07 -15.27
C THR A 453 -8.70 1.45 -15.14
N TYR A 454 -9.41 2.41 -14.56
CA TYR A 454 -8.82 3.72 -14.24
C TYR A 454 -7.59 3.58 -13.35
N MET A 455 -7.66 2.67 -12.37
CA MET A 455 -6.57 2.35 -11.47
C MET A 455 -5.34 1.83 -12.22
N LEU A 456 -5.51 0.86 -13.12
CA LEU A 456 -4.41 0.35 -13.95
C LEU A 456 -3.79 1.46 -14.81
N ARG A 457 -4.59 2.33 -15.44
CA ARG A 457 -4.07 3.47 -16.22
C ARG A 457 -3.26 4.44 -15.36
N THR A 458 -3.73 4.68 -14.14
CA THR A 458 -3.07 5.57 -13.19
C THR A 458 -1.74 4.97 -12.73
N LEU A 459 -1.70 3.67 -12.41
CA LEU A 459 -0.46 2.96 -12.09
C LEU A 459 0.51 2.89 -13.27
N LEU A 460 0.02 2.74 -14.51
CA LEU A 460 0.85 2.82 -15.71
C LEU A 460 1.49 4.20 -15.86
N ASP A 461 0.72 5.28 -15.68
CA ASP A 461 1.27 6.65 -15.76
C ASP A 461 2.31 6.90 -14.65
N ILE A 462 2.07 6.43 -13.43
CA ILE A 462 3.04 6.50 -12.33
C ILE A 462 4.31 5.71 -12.68
N THR A 463 4.16 4.49 -13.18
CA THR A 463 5.32 3.65 -13.51
C THR A 463 6.13 4.20 -14.70
N GLU A 464 5.47 4.82 -15.68
CA GLU A 464 6.08 5.32 -16.91
C GLU A 464 6.63 6.75 -16.80
N ARG A 465 6.03 7.60 -15.97
CA ARG A 465 6.37 9.03 -15.86
C ARG A 465 6.68 9.51 -14.44
N GLY A 466 6.18 8.82 -13.41
CA GLY A 466 6.29 9.24 -12.01
C GLY A 466 7.72 9.44 -11.50
N ARG A 467 8.68 8.67 -12.03
CA ARG A 467 10.11 8.79 -11.67
C ARG A 467 10.71 10.19 -11.84
N TYR A 468 10.22 10.99 -12.79
CA TYR A 468 10.72 12.34 -13.03
C TYR A 468 10.01 13.40 -12.17
N LEU A 469 8.82 13.06 -11.68
CA LEU A 469 7.92 13.98 -10.97
C LEU A 469 7.86 13.67 -9.47
N GLY A 470 8.73 12.79 -8.98
CA GLY A 470 8.85 12.49 -7.56
C GLY A 470 7.80 11.53 -7.02
N LEU A 471 7.03 10.82 -7.85
CA LEU A 471 6.06 9.81 -7.38
C LEU A 471 6.57 8.40 -7.70
N VAL A 472 6.84 7.62 -6.65
CA VAL A 472 7.52 6.32 -6.75
C VAL A 472 6.60 5.21 -6.24
N LEU A 473 6.32 4.21 -7.07
CA LEU A 473 5.54 3.03 -6.73
C LEU A 473 6.42 1.96 -6.09
N PHE A 474 6.08 1.55 -4.86
CA PHE A 474 6.57 0.33 -4.24
C PHE A 474 5.43 -0.70 -4.25
N GLY A 475 5.42 -1.53 -5.28
CA GLY A 475 4.38 -2.54 -5.50
C GLY A 475 4.72 -3.87 -4.84
N ALA A 476 3.72 -4.53 -4.24
CA ALA A 476 3.84 -5.88 -3.73
C ALA A 476 2.71 -6.79 -4.23
N GLN A 477 3.03 -8.03 -4.57
CA GLN A 477 2.05 -9.05 -4.98
C GLN A 477 2.50 -10.45 -4.57
N GLN A 478 1.59 -11.42 -4.64
CA GLN A 478 1.96 -12.82 -4.45
C GLN A 478 2.59 -13.40 -5.73
N PHE A 479 1.93 -13.20 -6.87
CA PHE A 479 2.31 -13.75 -8.16
C PHE A 479 2.62 -12.62 -9.15
N ARG A 480 3.89 -12.49 -9.57
CA ARG A 480 4.29 -11.52 -10.59
C ARG A 480 3.60 -11.80 -11.93
N SER A 481 3.32 -13.06 -12.24
CA SER A 481 2.62 -13.48 -13.47
C SER A 481 1.19 -12.92 -13.59
N GLN A 482 0.57 -12.56 -12.47
CA GLN A 482 -0.79 -12.02 -12.40
C GLN A 482 -0.84 -10.49 -12.47
N VAL A 483 0.31 -9.81 -12.56
CA VAL A 483 0.39 -8.35 -12.66
C VAL A 483 0.64 -7.95 -14.11
N GLU A 484 0.08 -6.83 -14.53
CA GLU A 484 0.32 -6.23 -15.84
C GLU A 484 1.83 -6.02 -16.07
N ARG A 485 2.29 -6.46 -17.25
CA ARG A 485 3.73 -6.62 -17.55
C ARG A 485 4.47 -5.30 -17.63
N ARG A 486 3.84 -4.22 -18.10
CA ARG A 486 4.46 -2.88 -18.15
C ARG A 486 4.57 -2.31 -16.74
N VAL A 487 3.56 -2.44 -15.88
CA VAL A 487 3.64 -2.01 -14.47
C VAL A 487 4.85 -2.67 -13.79
N ALA A 488 4.93 -4.01 -13.81
CA ALA A 488 6.04 -4.74 -13.18
C ALA A 488 7.38 -4.62 -13.94
N GLY A 489 7.34 -4.36 -15.25
CA GLY A 489 8.51 -4.25 -16.12
C GLY A 489 9.19 -2.88 -16.06
N ASN A 490 8.43 -1.83 -15.75
CA ASN A 490 8.93 -0.48 -15.54
C ASN A 490 9.57 -0.28 -14.16
N CYS A 491 9.40 -1.23 -13.22
CA CYS A 491 10.12 -1.24 -11.96
C CYS A 491 11.59 -1.64 -12.15
N ALA A 492 12.49 -0.69 -11.93
CA ALA A 492 13.93 -0.87 -12.05
C ALA A 492 14.49 -1.87 -11.03
N THR A 493 13.92 -1.89 -9.82
CA THR A 493 14.32 -2.80 -8.76
C THR A 493 13.24 -3.87 -8.57
N SER A 494 13.64 -5.13 -8.50
CA SER A 494 12.75 -6.25 -8.17
C SER A 494 13.31 -7.07 -7.02
N LEU A 495 12.47 -7.37 -6.04
CA LEU A 495 12.76 -8.29 -4.94
C LEU A 495 11.91 -9.55 -5.12
N TYR A 496 12.56 -10.69 -5.04
CA TYR A 496 11.91 -12.00 -5.07
C TYR A 496 12.13 -12.67 -3.73
N GLY A 497 11.07 -12.77 -2.94
CA GLY A 497 11.06 -13.62 -1.75
C GLY A 497 10.88 -15.08 -2.13
N ARG A 498 10.33 -15.88 -1.21
CA ARG A 498 9.97 -17.27 -1.52
C ARG A 498 8.88 -17.33 -2.59
N ILE A 499 9.06 -18.16 -3.62
CA ILE A 499 8.10 -18.33 -4.72
C ILE A 499 7.87 -19.82 -4.96
N GLU A 500 6.61 -20.22 -5.14
CA GLU A 500 6.25 -21.60 -5.48
C GLU A 500 6.75 -22.00 -6.88
N MET A 501 7.04 -23.30 -7.06
CA MET A 501 7.64 -23.81 -8.30
C MET A 501 6.70 -23.63 -9.51
N GLU A 502 5.39 -23.67 -9.30
CA GLU A 502 4.36 -23.42 -10.30
C GLU A 502 4.45 -22.00 -10.88
N GLU A 503 4.71 -21.01 -10.03
CA GLU A 503 4.93 -19.62 -10.45
C GLU A 503 6.30 -19.47 -11.11
N LEU A 504 7.36 -20.12 -10.58
CA LEU A 504 8.71 -20.11 -11.17
C LEU A 504 8.79 -20.80 -12.55
N ALA A 505 7.79 -21.62 -12.90
CA ALA A 505 7.63 -22.20 -14.23
C ALA A 505 7.09 -21.18 -15.26
N GLN A 506 6.52 -20.06 -14.83
CA GLN A 506 5.98 -19.05 -15.74
C GLN A 506 7.08 -18.37 -16.57
N PRO A 507 6.78 -17.93 -17.81
CA PRO A 507 7.79 -17.35 -18.72
C PRO A 507 8.57 -16.16 -18.13
N GLY A 508 7.97 -15.41 -17.20
CA GLY A 508 8.59 -14.27 -16.52
C GLY A 508 9.84 -14.63 -15.68
N TYR A 509 10.05 -15.91 -15.37
CA TYR A 509 11.18 -16.41 -14.56
C TYR A 509 12.18 -17.22 -15.38
N SER A 510 12.04 -17.24 -16.71
CA SER A 510 12.93 -17.98 -17.63
C SER A 510 14.39 -17.51 -17.56
N VAL A 511 14.64 -16.30 -17.05
CA VAL A 511 15.99 -15.74 -16.86
C VAL A 511 16.77 -16.45 -15.73
N PHE A 512 16.09 -17.15 -14.81
CA PHE A 512 16.74 -17.86 -13.71
C PHE A 512 17.05 -19.31 -14.09
N GLY A 513 18.27 -19.75 -13.78
CA GLY A 513 18.65 -21.16 -13.88
C GLY A 513 17.92 -22.04 -12.85
N GLN A 514 17.96 -23.35 -13.04
CA GLN A 514 17.23 -24.31 -12.20
C GLN A 514 17.63 -24.23 -10.73
N ALA A 515 18.93 -24.22 -10.40
CA ALA A 515 19.39 -24.10 -9.02
C ALA A 515 18.98 -22.78 -8.34
N VAL A 516 18.92 -21.67 -9.08
CA VAL A 516 18.43 -20.39 -8.56
C VAL A 516 16.93 -20.46 -8.26
N LYS A 517 16.14 -21.11 -9.13
CA LYS A 517 14.71 -21.35 -8.90
C LYS A 517 14.47 -22.23 -7.67
N GLU A 518 15.23 -23.31 -7.53
CA GLU A 518 15.15 -24.19 -6.35
C GLU A 518 15.50 -23.44 -5.06
N LYS A 519 16.55 -22.61 -5.08
CA LYS A 519 16.89 -21.75 -3.94
C LYS A 519 15.79 -20.73 -3.63
N LEU A 520 15.18 -20.10 -4.64
CA LEU A 520 14.03 -19.21 -4.46
C LEU A 520 12.81 -19.93 -3.86
N ALA A 521 12.55 -21.18 -4.25
CA ALA A 521 11.46 -21.98 -3.69
C ALA A 521 11.69 -22.34 -2.21
N ALA A 522 12.95 -22.43 -1.80
CA ALA A 522 13.39 -22.71 -0.43
C ALA A 522 13.85 -21.46 0.36
N CYS A 523 13.61 -20.24 -0.16
CA CYS A 523 14.10 -18.99 0.44
C CYS A 523 13.61 -18.82 1.89
N GLU A 524 14.52 -18.50 2.81
CA GLU A 524 14.19 -18.27 4.23
C GLU A 524 13.49 -16.92 4.44
N PRO A 525 12.66 -16.77 5.50
CA PRO A 525 12.21 -15.45 5.94
C PRO A 525 13.38 -14.50 6.18
N GLY A 526 13.27 -13.28 5.66
CA GLY A 526 14.36 -12.28 5.74
C GLY A 526 15.43 -12.44 4.66
N GLU A 527 15.33 -13.41 3.75
CA GLU A 527 16.16 -13.54 2.55
C GLU A 527 15.36 -13.21 1.28
N VAL A 528 15.95 -12.44 0.37
CA VAL A 528 15.37 -12.10 -0.95
C VAL A 528 16.44 -12.12 -2.03
N LEU A 529 16.05 -12.47 -3.25
CA LEU A 529 16.86 -12.24 -4.44
C LEU A 529 16.59 -10.82 -4.96
N VAL A 530 17.64 -10.04 -5.11
CA VAL A 530 17.57 -8.64 -5.55
C VAL A 530 18.04 -8.54 -6.99
N ARG A 531 17.19 -7.95 -7.84
CA ARG A 531 17.57 -7.47 -9.16
C ARG A 531 17.53 -5.94 -9.16
N HIS A 532 18.62 -5.31 -9.58
CA HIS A 532 18.77 -3.87 -9.68
C HIS A 532 19.60 -3.54 -10.94
N PRO A 533 19.45 -2.38 -11.60
CA PRO A 533 20.05 -2.13 -12.92
C PRO A 533 21.58 -2.23 -12.97
N HIS A 534 22.27 -1.87 -11.89
CA HIS A 534 23.74 -2.01 -11.80
C HIS A 534 24.20 -3.46 -11.60
N PHE A 535 23.30 -4.35 -11.19
CA PHE A 535 23.63 -5.75 -10.91
C PHE A 535 23.47 -6.57 -12.19
N THR A 536 24.59 -6.97 -12.79
CA THR A 536 24.60 -7.79 -14.01
C THR A 536 23.93 -9.15 -13.80
N GLN A 537 24.00 -9.69 -12.57
CA GLN A 537 23.22 -10.84 -12.13
C GLN A 537 22.49 -10.49 -10.82
N PRO A 538 21.30 -11.05 -10.58
CA PRO A 538 20.62 -10.90 -9.30
C PRO A 538 21.42 -11.52 -8.15
N VAL A 539 21.33 -10.93 -6.95
CA VAL A 539 22.07 -11.38 -5.76
C VAL A 539 21.13 -11.68 -4.60
N PHE A 540 21.42 -12.76 -3.87
CA PHE A 540 20.70 -13.08 -2.63
C PHE A 540 21.22 -12.17 -1.51
N VAL A 541 20.29 -11.55 -0.79
CA VAL A 541 20.58 -10.69 0.36
C VAL A 541 19.69 -11.07 1.52
N ARG A 542 20.20 -10.89 2.74
CA ARG A 542 19.42 -10.96 3.97
C ARG A 542 19.21 -9.56 4.53
N PHE A 543 18.05 -9.29 5.10
CA PHE A 543 17.76 -8.03 5.78
C PHE A 543 17.29 -8.30 7.22
N PRO A 544 17.54 -7.37 8.16
CA PRO A 544 17.19 -7.57 9.55
C PRO A 544 15.68 -7.53 9.79
N ARG A 545 15.24 -8.10 10.92
CA ARG A 545 13.87 -7.93 11.41
C ARG A 545 13.52 -6.45 11.59
N PRO A 546 12.23 -6.08 11.41
CA PRO A 546 11.80 -4.69 11.57
C PRO A 546 12.07 -4.16 12.98
N CYS A 547 12.46 -2.89 13.08
CA CYS A 547 12.77 -2.20 14.33
C CYS A 547 11.58 -1.41 14.89
N TYR A 548 10.37 -1.94 14.74
CA TYR A 548 9.12 -1.35 15.24
C TYR A 548 8.18 -2.41 15.82
N LEU A 549 7.20 -1.98 16.60
CA LEU A 549 6.22 -2.85 17.24
C LEU A 549 5.32 -3.52 16.20
N ARG A 550 5.28 -4.86 16.19
CA ARG A 550 4.41 -5.62 15.29
C ARG A 550 2.95 -5.41 15.65
N GLY A 551 2.07 -5.52 14.65
CA GLY A 551 0.63 -5.36 14.81
C GLY A 551 0.01 -6.22 15.92
N SER A 552 0.36 -7.51 15.98
CA SER A 552 -0.14 -8.43 17.01
C SER A 552 0.26 -8.00 18.43
N ASP A 553 1.51 -7.57 18.59
CA ASP A 553 2.09 -7.20 19.88
C ASP A 553 1.55 -5.83 20.32
N GLY A 554 1.38 -4.92 19.36
CA GLY A 554 0.75 -3.61 19.54
C GLY A 554 -0.71 -3.72 19.97
N ILE A 555 -1.52 -4.56 19.33
CA ILE A 555 -2.93 -4.80 19.74
C ILE A 555 -2.99 -5.38 21.15
N ARG A 556 -2.07 -6.29 21.50
CA ARG A 556 -2.01 -6.88 22.85
C ARG A 556 -1.67 -5.81 23.90
N ARG A 557 -0.69 -4.95 23.62
CA ARG A 557 -0.22 -3.90 24.54
C ARG A 557 -1.17 -2.72 24.64
N TYR A 558 -1.80 -2.36 23.52
CA TYR A 558 -2.71 -1.24 23.37
C TYR A 558 -4.02 -1.74 22.75
N PRO A 559 -4.85 -2.47 23.52
CA PRO A 559 -6.11 -3.00 23.01
C PRO A 559 -7.00 -1.85 22.49
N PRO A 560 -7.66 -2.03 21.33
CA PRO A 560 -8.62 -1.04 20.83
C PRO A 560 -9.69 -0.75 21.88
N GLN A 561 -9.95 0.54 22.09
CA GLN A 561 -10.96 1.01 23.06
C GLN A 561 -11.94 1.90 22.31
N GLU A 562 -13.15 1.42 22.10
CA GLU A 562 -14.20 2.24 21.49
C GLU A 562 -14.77 3.22 22.52
N LYS A 563 -14.98 4.47 22.09
CA LYS A 563 -15.61 5.47 22.95
C LYS A 563 -17.12 5.39 22.81
N PRO A 564 -17.88 5.49 23.91
CA PRO A 564 -19.29 5.78 23.83
C PRO A 564 -19.53 7.00 22.96
N PHE A 565 -20.60 6.98 22.15
CA PHE A 565 -20.88 7.99 21.14
C PHE A 565 -20.89 9.42 21.71
N ASP A 566 -21.58 9.63 22.83
CA ASP A 566 -21.68 10.90 23.53
C ASP A 566 -20.32 11.40 24.06
N VAL A 567 -19.48 10.50 24.57
CA VAL A 567 -18.11 10.81 24.99
C VAL A 567 -17.26 11.25 23.80
N ALA A 568 -17.37 10.54 22.67
CA ALA A 568 -16.63 10.88 21.45
C ALA A 568 -17.03 12.24 20.88
N VAL A 569 -18.34 12.56 20.89
CA VAL A 569 -18.84 13.90 20.51
C VAL A 569 -18.29 14.97 21.45
N TRP A 570 -18.36 14.74 22.76
CA TRP A 570 -17.87 15.70 23.75
C TRP A 570 -16.38 16.00 23.57
N GLU A 571 -15.54 14.98 23.44
CA GLU A 571 -14.09 15.18 23.25
C GLU A 571 -13.77 15.92 21.96
N THR A 572 -14.50 15.62 20.89
CA THR A 572 -14.33 16.30 19.60
C THR A 572 -14.64 17.79 19.72
N LEU A 573 -15.75 18.14 20.38
CA LEU A 573 -16.11 19.54 20.67
C LEU A 573 -15.09 20.22 21.61
N ARG A 574 -14.50 19.45 22.53
CA ARG A 574 -13.50 19.93 23.49
C ARG A 574 -12.19 20.36 22.83
N GLN A 575 -11.90 19.89 21.61
CA GLN A 575 -10.78 20.40 20.81
C GLN A 575 -10.90 21.90 20.53
N ILE A 576 -12.13 22.43 20.42
CA ILE A 576 -12.42 23.86 20.23
C ILE A 576 -12.70 24.54 21.59
N ALA A 577 -13.37 23.84 22.51
CA ALA A 577 -13.70 24.34 23.84
C ALA A 577 -13.10 23.46 24.97
N PRO A 578 -11.83 23.69 25.38
CA PRO A 578 -11.14 22.84 26.35
C PRO A 578 -11.81 22.69 27.72
N GLN A 579 -12.63 23.69 28.10
CA GLN A 579 -13.36 23.77 29.38
C GLN A 579 -14.80 23.23 29.28
N LEU A 580 -15.18 22.61 28.15
CA LEU A 580 -16.51 22.06 27.96
C LEU A 580 -16.72 20.83 28.86
N GLU A 581 -17.77 20.85 29.69
CA GLU A 581 -18.12 19.75 30.58
C GLU A 581 -18.87 18.63 29.85
N TYR A 582 -18.54 17.37 30.16
CA TYR A 582 -19.17 16.20 29.55
C TYR A 582 -20.68 16.15 29.82
N THR A 583 -21.10 16.43 31.07
CA THR A 583 -22.51 16.40 31.45
C THR A 583 -23.35 17.39 30.63
N ALA A 584 -22.80 18.55 30.29
CA ALA A 584 -23.50 19.55 29.51
C ALA A 584 -23.77 19.10 28.06
N VAL A 585 -22.80 18.45 27.41
CA VAL A 585 -22.97 17.86 26.07
C VAL A 585 -23.94 16.69 26.15
N LYS A 586 -23.78 15.82 27.15
CA LYS A 586 -24.65 14.66 27.36
C LYS A 586 -26.11 15.07 27.52
N THR A 587 -26.41 16.09 28.32
CA THR A 587 -27.78 16.60 28.49
C THR A 587 -28.37 17.08 27.16
N VAL A 588 -27.60 17.78 26.32
CA VAL A 588 -28.09 18.22 25.00
C VAL A 588 -28.42 17.03 24.09
N ILE A 589 -27.58 15.98 24.12
CA ILE A 589 -27.81 14.76 23.34
C ILE A 589 -29.04 14.00 23.86
N ASP A 590 -29.16 13.82 25.18
CA ASP A 590 -30.27 13.12 25.82
C ASP A 590 -31.60 13.86 25.59
N ASP A 591 -31.62 15.20 25.71
CA ASP A 591 -32.78 16.03 25.43
C ASP A 591 -33.26 15.89 23.98
N HIS A 592 -32.32 15.80 23.03
CA HIS A 592 -32.64 15.57 21.63
C HIS A 592 -33.19 14.16 21.40
N ALA A 593 -32.58 13.14 22.00
CA ALA A 593 -33.04 11.77 21.90
C ALA A 593 -34.48 11.59 22.44
N ALA A 594 -34.81 12.30 23.53
CA ALA A 594 -36.15 12.32 24.10
C ALA A 594 -37.20 12.96 23.16
N GLN A 595 -36.78 13.94 22.35
CA GLN A 595 -37.66 14.65 21.40
C GLN A 595 -37.85 13.91 20.07
N SER A 596 -36.88 13.09 19.67
CA SER A 596 -36.83 12.44 18.35
C SER A 596 -37.30 10.97 18.35
N ASN A 597 -37.98 10.51 19.41
CA ASN A 597 -38.34 9.09 19.61
C ASN A 597 -37.13 8.13 19.53
N GLY A 598 -35.98 8.55 20.05
CA GLY A 598 -34.72 7.79 20.01
C GLY A 598 -33.53 8.67 19.62
N MET A 599 -32.32 8.12 19.77
CA MET A 599 -31.09 8.82 19.41
C MET A 599 -30.90 8.85 17.88
N ASP A 600 -31.10 10.02 17.27
CA ASP A 600 -30.73 10.25 15.88
C ASP A 600 -29.23 10.59 15.79
N VAL A 601 -28.42 9.54 15.74
CA VAL A 601 -26.96 9.62 15.63
C VAL A 601 -26.53 10.53 14.47
N ASN A 602 -27.21 10.44 13.32
CA ASN A 602 -26.83 11.22 12.14
C ASN A 602 -26.97 12.72 12.37
N ARG A 603 -28.06 13.15 13.02
CA ARG A 603 -28.30 14.57 13.32
C ARG A 603 -27.32 15.12 14.33
N VAL A 604 -26.96 14.32 15.33
CA VAL A 604 -25.97 14.71 16.34
C VAL A 604 -24.59 14.87 15.71
N SER A 605 -24.16 13.91 14.90
CA SER A 605 -22.86 13.97 14.20
C SER A 605 -22.81 15.09 13.16
N GLU A 606 -23.92 15.32 12.44
CA GLU A 606 -24.05 16.45 11.50
C GLU A 606 -23.92 17.80 12.23
N ALA A 607 -24.58 17.96 13.38
CA ALA A 607 -24.46 19.15 14.20
C ALA A 607 -23.03 19.35 14.72
N MET A 608 -22.37 18.30 15.19
CA MET A 608 -20.98 18.33 15.61
C MET A 608 -20.06 18.78 14.46
N HIS A 609 -20.19 18.19 13.28
CA HIS A 609 -19.39 18.56 12.09
C HIS A 609 -19.61 20.02 11.66
N ARG A 610 -20.84 20.55 11.78
CA ARG A 610 -21.11 21.96 11.52
C ARG A 610 -20.40 22.89 12.50
N VAL A 611 -20.30 22.50 13.78
CA VAL A 611 -19.50 23.24 14.77
C VAL A 611 -18.01 23.18 14.43
N LEU A 612 -17.49 22.03 13.98
CA LEU A 612 -16.10 21.89 13.54
C LEU A 612 -15.76 22.78 12.33
N LEU A 613 -16.73 22.99 11.44
CA LEU A 613 -16.61 23.89 10.30
C LEU A 613 -16.70 25.37 10.70
N GLU A 614 -17.67 25.74 11.55
CA GLU A 614 -17.85 27.13 11.99
C GLU A 614 -16.66 27.59 12.86
N ARG A 615 -16.06 26.67 13.64
CA ARG A 615 -15.05 26.95 14.69
C ARG A 615 -15.43 28.18 15.54
N PRO A 616 -16.59 28.14 16.22
CA PRO A 616 -17.04 29.27 17.02
C PRO A 616 -16.14 29.49 18.25
N GLU A 617 -16.22 30.67 18.85
CA GLU A 617 -15.55 30.98 20.11
C GLU A 617 -15.80 29.88 21.16
N PRO A 618 -14.80 29.50 21.98
CA PRO A 618 -14.91 28.38 22.94
C PRO A 618 -16.15 28.44 23.84
N SER A 619 -16.56 29.64 24.26
CA SER A 619 -17.73 29.85 25.12
C SER A 619 -19.08 29.60 24.43
N ARG A 620 -19.11 29.58 23.09
CA ARG A 620 -20.31 29.43 22.26
C ARG A 620 -20.47 28.03 21.64
N VAL A 621 -19.50 27.14 21.82
CA VAL A 621 -19.51 25.79 21.23
C VAL A 621 -20.79 25.02 21.60
N LEU A 622 -21.17 25.00 22.88
CA LEU A 622 -22.38 24.28 23.33
C LEU A 622 -23.67 24.92 22.79
N GLU A 623 -23.73 26.25 22.74
CA GLU A 623 -24.86 26.99 22.17
C GLU A 623 -25.04 26.67 20.69
N ARG A 624 -23.94 26.68 19.91
CA ARG A 624 -23.93 26.36 18.49
C ARG A 624 -24.28 24.91 18.21
N PHE A 625 -23.71 23.98 18.98
CA PHE A 625 -24.05 22.57 18.88
C PHE A 625 -25.56 22.34 19.08
N LYS A 626 -26.15 22.96 20.11
CA LYS A 626 -27.61 22.91 20.34
C LYS A 626 -28.41 23.56 19.22
N ALA A 627 -27.91 24.66 18.63
CA ALA A 627 -28.59 25.37 17.56
C ALA A 627 -28.62 24.59 16.22
N TYR A 628 -27.63 23.74 15.98
CA TYR A 628 -27.57 22.91 14.77
C TYR A 628 -28.40 21.63 14.87
N LEU A 629 -28.80 21.22 16.07
CA LEU A 629 -29.76 20.14 16.23
C LEU A 629 -31.15 20.57 15.74
N PRO A 630 -31.91 19.67 15.08
CA PRO A 630 -33.27 19.98 14.65
C PRO A 630 -34.13 20.43 15.83
N LYS A 631 -34.85 21.54 15.66
CA LYS A 631 -35.87 21.95 16.64
C LYS A 631 -37.04 20.96 16.58
N PRO A 632 -37.68 20.65 17.72
CA PRO A 632 -38.86 19.80 17.72
C PRO A 632 -39.90 20.41 16.79
N LEU A 633 -40.42 19.60 15.85
CA LEU A 633 -41.64 19.95 15.14
C LEU A 633 -42.70 20.17 16.22
N ALA A 634 -43.23 21.39 16.32
CA ALA A 634 -44.42 21.61 17.10
C ALA A 634 -45.46 20.64 16.55
N VAL A 635 -45.82 19.62 17.33
CA VAL A 635 -46.94 18.75 17.02
C VAL A 635 -48.13 19.69 16.95
N SER A 636 -48.54 20.07 15.73
CA SER A 636 -49.84 20.66 15.52
C SER A 636 -50.80 19.56 15.92
N VAL A 637 -51.35 19.66 17.13
CA VAL A 637 -52.51 18.90 17.54
C VAL A 637 -53.58 19.26 16.52
N VAL A 638 -53.70 18.45 15.48
CA VAL A 638 -54.88 18.46 14.64
C VAL A 638 -55.96 17.96 15.58
N SER A 639 -56.73 18.90 16.14
CA SER A 639 -57.97 18.59 16.81
C SER A 639 -58.87 17.91 15.78
N SER A 640 -58.97 16.58 15.84
CA SER A 640 -59.97 15.84 15.08
C SER A 640 -61.34 16.42 15.42
N PRO A 641 -62.18 16.76 14.43
CA PRO A 641 -63.57 17.08 14.70
C PRO A 641 -64.23 15.88 15.36
N ALA A 642 -64.92 16.13 16.46
CA ALA A 642 -65.63 15.10 17.20
C ALA A 642 -66.63 14.34 16.32
N GLY A 643 -66.63 13.02 16.47
CA GLY A 643 -67.75 12.17 16.11
C GLY A 643 -67.61 11.45 14.78
N LEU A 644 -67.06 10.23 14.83
CA LEU A 644 -67.52 9.05 14.07
C LEU A 644 -66.82 7.83 14.67
N THR A 645 -67.54 7.09 15.51
CA THR A 645 -67.13 5.81 16.08
C THR A 645 -67.28 4.72 15.01
N GLY A 646 -66.17 4.24 14.45
CA GLY A 646 -66.09 2.97 13.73
C GLY A 646 -65.67 1.84 14.67
N PRO A 647 -66.09 0.59 14.43
CA PRO A 647 -65.92 -0.50 15.39
C PRO A 647 -64.45 -0.92 15.55
N ALA A 648 -64.11 -1.36 16.76
CA ALA A 648 -62.79 -1.82 17.16
C ALA A 648 -62.40 -3.10 16.40
N PHE A 649 -61.20 -3.11 15.83
CA PHE A 649 -60.57 -4.30 15.26
C PHE A 649 -59.88 -5.06 16.41
N ASP A 650 -60.31 -6.30 16.65
CA ASP A 650 -59.72 -7.23 17.62
C ASP A 650 -58.58 -8.02 16.94
N PRO A 651 -57.32 -7.99 17.42
CA PRO A 651 -56.19 -8.62 16.74
C PRO A 651 -56.06 -10.14 16.95
N ALA A 652 -57.04 -10.82 17.55
CA ALA A 652 -56.91 -12.21 18.00
C ALA A 652 -57.72 -13.26 17.19
N ALA A 653 -57.90 -13.08 15.89
CA ALA A 653 -58.45 -14.14 15.02
C ALA A 653 -57.83 -14.09 13.62
N GLY A 654 -56.82 -14.93 13.40
CA GLY A 654 -56.16 -15.12 12.11
C GLY A 654 -55.98 -16.60 11.79
N ASP A 655 -57.08 -17.32 11.59
CA ASP A 655 -57.09 -18.58 10.86
C ASP A 655 -57.63 -18.31 9.45
N ASN A 656 -56.73 -18.13 8.49
CA ASN A 656 -56.99 -18.30 7.07
C ASN A 656 -55.65 -18.65 6.38
N TYR A 657 -55.28 -19.93 6.50
CA TYR A 657 -54.23 -20.55 5.71
C TYR A 657 -54.86 -21.03 4.40
N ASP A 658 -54.49 -20.40 3.28
CA ASP A 658 -54.84 -20.84 1.93
C ASP A 658 -53.68 -21.68 1.36
N PRO A 659 -53.83 -23.01 1.21
CA PRO A 659 -52.74 -23.89 0.79
C PRO A 659 -52.32 -23.74 -0.68
N ASP A 660 -52.97 -22.89 -1.48
CA ASP A 660 -52.69 -22.73 -2.91
C ASP A 660 -52.07 -21.36 -3.29
N ASP A 661 -51.54 -20.58 -2.33
CA ASP A 661 -50.80 -19.34 -2.64
C ASP A 661 -49.27 -19.59 -2.82
N PRO A 662 -48.74 -19.51 -4.06
CA PRO A 662 -47.33 -19.77 -4.35
C PRO A 662 -46.36 -18.63 -3.98
N PHE A 663 -46.81 -17.57 -3.29
CA PHE A 663 -45.97 -16.43 -2.92
C PHE A 663 -45.74 -16.26 -1.41
N SER A 664 -46.07 -17.26 -0.59
CA SER A 664 -45.88 -17.22 0.87
C SER A 664 -44.44 -17.51 1.37
N ALA A 665 -43.43 -17.41 0.50
CA ALA A 665 -42.02 -17.52 0.92
C ALA A 665 -41.13 -16.48 0.21
N PHE A 666 -41.04 -15.29 0.80
CA PHE A 666 -39.86 -14.41 0.79
C PHE A 666 -39.79 -13.61 2.08
#